data_AF-A0A2G7FG17-F1
#
_entry.id   AF-A0A2G7FG17-F1
#
_cell.length_a   1.000
_cell.length_b   1.000
_cell.length_c   1.000
_cell.angle_alpha   90.00
_cell.angle_beta   90.00
_cell.angle_gamma   90.00
#
_symmetry.space_group_name_H-M   'P 1'
#
loop_
_entity.id
_entity.type
_entity.pdbx_description
1 polymer ?
#
loop_
_entity_poly.entity_id
_entity_poly.type
_entity_poly.pdbx_seq_one_letter_code
_entity_poly.pdbx_strand_id
1 'polypeptide(L)'
;MSAVLLRSRPDQTALRRIGVLSSRLYSSKPPRPTRLATSRALLLGQNSVPQCLASRAFVNSHHSIRHQSTTPESTDASRKSSFRNAFFKTFAYCGFFIVMSGAAVVAFFIYDATTYREHSSAEDIPVSELALNPRRGGPKNLPVADVLVGDYDSEAMTEQKDKPRLVILGTGWGSIALLKQLNPGDYHVTVVSPTNYFLFTPMLPSATVGTLGLRSLVEPVRRIVQRVNGHFLKGEAVDVEFSEKLVEVSGVDANGQKQNFYVPYDKLVIGVGCTTNPHGVKGLENCHFLKTIDDARQIKNQVLDNMELACLPTTTDEERKRLLSFVVCGGGPTGVEFAAELFDLLNEDLLYSFPKILRNEISVHIIQSRTHILNTYDEALSKYAEARFARDHVDVLTNSRVKEVRDDKVVFTQMEDGKPVLKEIPMGFCLWSTGVAEICKKLSAKLDSQNNKHALETDSHLRLIGAPLGDVYAIGDCSTVQNNVADHIVSFLRTIAWEKGKDPEKLHLTFREWRDVANRVKKRFPQASNHLRRLDRLFEQYDKDHSGTLEFGELSELLHQIDNKLTSLPATAQRANQQGEYLGRKLTKIAAALPGMRANEIDHGDLDEAVYKAFKYKHLGSLAYISNAAVFDFGGMNFSGGVLAMYLWRSVYFAESVSLRTRCMLAMDWAKRALFGRDLMSF
;
A
#
# COMPACT_ATOMS: atom_id res chain seq x y z
N MET A 1 -52.92 -10.29 37.77
CA MET A 1 -54.38 -10.50 37.88
C MET A 1 -54.77 -11.60 36.91
N SER A 2 -55.57 -12.54 37.39
CA SER A 2 -55.87 -13.85 36.82
C SER A 2 -56.85 -13.85 35.63
N ALA A 3 -56.74 -14.94 34.85
CA ALA A 3 -57.79 -15.63 34.05
C ALA A 3 -58.29 -14.89 32.78
N VAL A 4 -58.44 -15.54 31.61
CA VAL A 4 -59.41 -16.62 31.31
C VAL A 4 -58.94 -17.53 30.15
N LEU A 5 -59.40 -18.78 30.21
CA LEU A 5 -59.10 -19.97 29.40
C LEU A 5 -60.07 -20.22 28.21
N LEU A 6 -59.52 -20.90 27.18
CA LEU A 6 -60.06 -22.03 26.38
C LEU A 6 -61.25 -21.89 25.38
N ARG A 7 -61.00 -22.28 24.11
CA ARG A 7 -61.62 -23.42 23.34
C ARG A 7 -61.07 -23.45 21.88
N SER A 8 -60.31 -24.47 21.45
CA SER A 8 -60.70 -25.68 20.67
C SER A 8 -61.38 -25.39 19.32
N ARG A 9 -61.10 -25.97 18.14
CA ARG A 9 -60.22 -27.03 17.60
C ARG A 9 -60.32 -26.93 16.03
N PRO A 10 -59.58 -27.72 15.23
CA PRO A 10 -59.26 -27.45 13.81
C PRO A 10 -60.22 -28.12 12.81
N ASP A 11 -60.10 -27.78 11.53
CA ASP A 11 -60.56 -28.65 10.46
C ASP A 11 -59.60 -28.68 9.25
N GLN A 12 -59.33 -29.90 8.81
CA GLN A 12 -58.57 -30.29 7.62
C GLN A 12 -59.55 -30.74 6.51
N THR A 13 -59.00 -30.94 5.31
CA THR A 13 -59.55 -31.61 4.10
C THR A 13 -60.37 -30.71 3.17
N ALA A 14 -60.29 -30.78 1.83
CA ALA A 14 -59.64 -31.69 0.89
C ALA A 14 -59.59 -31.01 -0.51
N LEU A 15 -58.47 -31.06 -1.24
CA LEU A 15 -58.21 -31.97 -2.37
C LEU A 15 -59.23 -31.99 -3.53
N ARG A 16 -58.84 -31.42 -4.69
CA ARG A 16 -59.01 -31.97 -6.07
C ARG A 16 -57.85 -31.42 -6.93
N ARG A 17 -56.82 -32.19 -7.31
CA ARG A 17 -56.65 -33.29 -8.30
C ARG A 17 -56.42 -32.82 -9.76
N ILE A 18 -55.25 -33.26 -10.28
CA ILE A 18 -54.90 -33.64 -11.68
C ILE A 18 -54.79 -32.46 -12.66
N GLY A 19 -53.72 -32.20 -13.42
CA GLY A 19 -52.55 -32.98 -13.83
C GLY A 19 -52.39 -32.80 -15.35
N VAL A 20 -51.36 -32.08 -15.83
CA VAL A 20 -50.87 -32.16 -17.22
C VAL A 20 -49.35 -31.91 -17.23
N LEU A 21 -48.66 -32.80 -17.95
CA LEU A 21 -47.22 -32.92 -18.15
C LEU A 21 -46.71 -32.13 -19.38
N SER A 22 -45.39 -31.92 -19.38
CA SER A 22 -44.49 -31.63 -20.52
C SER A 22 -44.42 -30.15 -20.97
N SER A 23 -43.29 -29.56 -21.36
CA SER A 23 -41.93 -30.03 -21.68
C SER A 23 -40.98 -28.84 -21.88
N ARG A 24 -39.66 -29.12 -21.91
CA ARG A 24 -38.50 -28.32 -22.39
C ARG A 24 -37.75 -27.52 -21.30
N LEU A 25 -36.42 -27.57 -21.16
CA LEU A 25 -35.32 -28.45 -21.58
C LEU A 25 -34.07 -27.87 -20.87
N TYR A 26 -33.56 -28.55 -19.84
CA TYR A 26 -32.25 -28.25 -19.23
C TYR A 26 -31.20 -29.14 -19.91
N SER A 27 -30.13 -28.55 -20.47
CA SER A 27 -28.99 -29.29 -21.01
C SER A 27 -27.89 -29.38 -19.95
N SER A 28 -27.69 -30.60 -19.45
CA SER A 28 -26.59 -31.02 -18.58
C SER A 28 -25.38 -31.47 -19.41
N LYS A 29 -24.17 -30.99 -19.10
CA LYS A 29 -22.90 -31.59 -19.57
C LYS A 29 -22.35 -32.57 -18.51
N PRO A 30 -21.94 -33.80 -18.88
CA PRO A 30 -21.37 -34.79 -17.96
C PRO A 30 -19.82 -34.72 -17.87
N PRO A 31 -19.20 -35.46 -16.91
CA PRO A 31 -17.83 -35.24 -16.43
C PRO A 31 -16.78 -36.03 -17.23
N ARG A 32 -15.51 -35.59 -17.18
CA ARG A 32 -14.35 -36.33 -17.71
C ARG A 32 -13.75 -37.22 -16.62
N PRO A 33 -13.34 -38.47 -16.93
CA PRO A 33 -12.71 -39.36 -15.97
C PRO A 33 -11.19 -39.25 -15.97
N THR A 34 -10.62 -39.50 -14.79
CA THR A 34 -9.22 -39.81 -14.50
C THR A 34 -8.89 -41.26 -14.85
N ARG A 35 -7.69 -41.53 -15.38
CA ARG A 35 -6.97 -42.80 -15.16
C ARG A 35 -5.46 -42.58 -15.10
N LEU A 36 -4.87 -43.20 -14.08
CA LEU A 36 -3.45 -43.33 -13.77
C LEU A 36 -2.86 -44.61 -14.41
N ALA A 37 -1.56 -44.54 -14.65
CA ALA A 37 -0.52 -45.58 -14.53
C ALA A 37 -0.55 -46.85 -15.41
N THR A 38 0.57 -47.07 -16.11
CA THR A 38 1.33 -48.35 -16.06
C THR A 38 2.81 -48.11 -16.35
N SER A 39 3.65 -48.85 -15.62
CA SER A 39 5.11 -48.75 -15.50
C SER A 39 5.91 -49.63 -16.49
N ARG A 40 7.25 -49.44 -16.46
CA ARG A 40 8.36 -50.38 -16.78
C ARG A 40 8.60 -50.68 -18.27
N ALA A 41 9.81 -50.95 -18.77
CA ALA A 41 11.21 -50.85 -18.33
C ALA A 41 12.10 -51.32 -19.50
N LEU A 42 13.37 -50.88 -19.51
CA LEU A 42 14.60 -51.59 -19.94
C LEU A 42 14.84 -51.96 -21.44
N LEU A 43 15.91 -51.32 -21.97
CA LEU A 43 17.14 -51.89 -22.53
C LEU A 43 17.21 -52.56 -23.93
N LEU A 44 18.25 -52.09 -24.66
CA LEU A 44 19.25 -52.79 -25.50
C LEU A 44 18.95 -53.11 -26.99
N GLY A 45 19.98 -52.86 -27.82
CA GLY A 45 20.15 -53.36 -29.20
C GLY A 45 20.43 -52.27 -30.22
N GLN A 46 21.62 -51.64 -30.27
CA GLN A 46 22.80 -52.01 -31.08
C GLN A 46 22.56 -52.21 -32.61
N ASN A 47 23.20 -51.29 -33.38
CA ASN A 47 24.06 -51.45 -34.57
C ASN A 47 23.58 -52.35 -35.75
N SER A 48 23.79 -52.03 -37.04
CA SER A 48 24.90 -51.31 -37.70
C SER A 48 24.51 -51.00 -39.17
N VAL A 49 24.65 -49.77 -39.71
CA VAL A 49 25.78 -49.20 -40.53
C VAL A 49 25.62 -49.48 -42.05
N PRO A 50 26.21 -48.74 -43.04
CA PRO A 50 26.89 -47.41 -43.15
C PRO A 50 26.24 -46.48 -44.24
N GLN A 51 26.69 -45.27 -44.65
CA GLN A 51 27.95 -44.47 -44.65
C GLN A 51 27.54 -43.00 -44.97
N CYS A 52 27.83 -41.96 -44.16
CA CYS A 52 29.04 -41.12 -44.06
C CYS A 52 29.34 -40.22 -45.29
N LEU A 53 29.77 -38.95 -45.21
CA LEU A 53 30.19 -38.06 -44.11
C LEU A 53 30.44 -36.62 -44.65
N ALA A 54 30.29 -35.61 -43.78
CA ALA A 54 31.13 -34.40 -43.59
C ALA A 54 31.21 -33.32 -44.70
N SER A 55 31.52 -32.04 -44.49
CA SER A 55 31.56 -31.11 -43.33
C SER A 55 32.01 -29.72 -43.84
N ARG A 56 31.57 -28.64 -43.15
CA ARG A 56 32.24 -27.33 -42.89
C ARG A 56 33.01 -26.54 -43.99
N ALA A 57 32.57 -25.27 -44.13
CA ALA A 57 33.30 -23.99 -44.21
C ALA A 57 34.57 -23.84 -45.08
N PHE A 58 34.61 -22.82 -45.95
CA PHE A 58 35.62 -21.73 -45.96
C PHE A 58 35.33 -20.70 -47.08
N VAL A 59 35.77 -19.46 -46.84
CA VAL A 59 35.70 -18.28 -47.72
C VAL A 59 36.79 -18.35 -48.80
N ASN A 60 36.47 -18.07 -50.07
CA ASN A 60 37.20 -17.06 -50.88
C ASN A 60 36.58 -16.78 -52.27
N SER A 61 36.81 -15.54 -52.68
CA SER A 61 36.45 -14.82 -53.91
C SER A 61 36.94 -15.45 -55.23
N HIS A 62 36.20 -15.24 -56.33
CA HIS A 62 36.73 -14.64 -57.57
C HIS A 62 35.61 -14.29 -58.57
N HIS A 63 35.81 -13.15 -59.24
CA HIS A 63 35.02 -12.57 -60.33
C HIS A 63 34.69 -13.51 -61.50
N SER A 64 33.53 -13.32 -62.13
CA SER A 64 33.44 -13.25 -63.60
C SER A 64 32.19 -12.47 -64.06
N ILE A 65 32.33 -11.85 -65.23
CA ILE A 65 31.58 -10.73 -65.81
C ILE A 65 30.58 -11.26 -66.88
N ARG A 66 29.49 -10.48 -67.12
CA ARG A 66 28.66 -10.32 -68.36
C ARG A 66 27.18 -10.65 -68.14
N HIS A 67 26.19 -9.92 -68.69
CA HIS A 67 26.16 -8.75 -69.58
C HIS A 67 24.83 -8.01 -69.33
N GLN A 68 24.87 -6.67 -69.31
CA GLN A 68 23.67 -5.82 -69.43
C GLN A 68 23.01 -6.02 -70.80
N SER A 69 21.67 -6.07 -70.80
CA SER A 69 20.85 -5.79 -71.98
C SER A 69 19.97 -4.59 -71.68
N THR A 70 20.09 -3.57 -72.52
CA THR A 70 19.37 -2.30 -72.51
C THR A 70 18.11 -2.43 -73.37
N THR A 71 16.95 -2.22 -72.77
CA THR A 71 15.76 -1.71 -73.49
C THR A 71 15.20 -0.54 -72.69
N PRO A 72 14.96 0.63 -73.31
CA PRO A 72 14.43 1.80 -72.62
C PRO A 72 12.90 1.74 -72.66
N GLU A 73 12.25 1.77 -71.49
CA GLU A 73 10.80 1.97 -71.42
C GLU A 73 10.46 3.23 -70.63
N SER A 74 9.49 3.95 -71.17
CA SER A 74 9.19 5.36 -71.00
C SER A 74 8.73 5.75 -69.59
N THR A 75 9.41 6.75 -69.04
CA THR A 75 8.92 7.56 -67.91
C THR A 75 7.89 8.57 -68.40
N ASP A 76 6.60 8.35 -68.12
CA ASP A 76 5.66 9.43 -67.75
C ASP A 76 4.24 8.89 -67.49
N ALA A 77 3.95 8.47 -66.23
CA ALA A 77 2.57 8.36 -65.73
C ALA A 77 2.41 8.15 -64.21
N SER A 78 3.45 7.88 -63.41
CA SER A 78 3.22 7.36 -62.04
C SER A 78 3.20 8.41 -60.91
N ARG A 79 3.64 9.66 -61.14
CA ARG A 79 3.83 10.64 -60.05
C ARG A 79 2.55 11.36 -59.60
N LYS A 80 1.55 11.54 -60.49
CA LYS A 80 0.26 12.21 -60.16
C LYS A 80 -0.73 11.28 -59.43
N SER A 81 -0.62 9.96 -59.59
CA SER A 81 -1.51 8.97 -58.95
C SER A 81 -1.22 8.78 -57.46
N SER A 82 0.07 8.79 -57.07
CA SER A 82 0.48 8.59 -55.67
C SER A 82 0.04 9.74 -54.77
N PHE A 83 0.17 10.98 -55.23
CA PHE A 83 -0.24 12.16 -54.45
C PHE A 83 -1.76 12.24 -54.28
N ARG A 84 -2.53 11.91 -55.34
CA ARG A 84 -3.99 11.88 -55.28
C ARG A 84 -4.49 10.77 -54.35
N ASN A 85 -3.88 9.58 -54.41
CA ASN A 85 -4.20 8.48 -53.49
C ASN A 85 -3.79 8.78 -52.04
N ALA A 86 -2.68 9.46 -51.81
CA ALA A 86 -2.29 9.92 -50.48
C ALA A 86 -3.29 10.96 -49.95
N PHE A 87 -3.70 11.93 -50.78
CA PHE A 87 -4.69 12.94 -50.42
C PHE A 87 -6.07 12.33 -50.11
N PHE A 88 -6.56 11.40 -50.94
CA PHE A 88 -7.81 10.68 -50.68
C PHE A 88 -7.74 9.81 -49.42
N LYS A 89 -6.60 9.15 -49.16
CA LYS A 89 -6.40 8.39 -47.91
C LYS A 89 -6.41 9.32 -46.70
N THR A 90 -5.67 10.42 -46.72
CA THR A 90 -5.68 11.43 -45.65
C THR A 90 -7.08 11.99 -45.42
N PHE A 91 -7.80 12.33 -46.49
CA PHE A 91 -9.18 12.82 -46.40
C PHE A 91 -10.15 11.76 -45.84
N ALA A 92 -9.99 10.49 -46.22
CA ALA A 92 -10.77 9.38 -45.67
C ALA A 92 -10.44 9.13 -44.19
N TYR A 93 -9.17 9.21 -43.78
CA TYR A 93 -8.77 9.12 -42.38
C TYR A 93 -9.31 10.31 -41.56
N CYS A 94 -9.27 11.52 -42.09
CA CYS A 94 -9.87 12.70 -41.46
C CYS A 94 -11.40 12.58 -41.36
N GLY A 95 -12.07 12.13 -42.43
CA GLY A 95 -13.52 11.90 -42.43
C GLY A 95 -13.93 10.82 -41.43
N PHE A 96 -13.21 9.70 -41.38
CA PHE A 96 -13.41 8.65 -40.39
C PHE A 96 -13.18 9.17 -38.97
N PHE A 97 -12.12 9.96 -38.74
CA PHE A 97 -11.85 10.56 -37.44
C PHE A 97 -12.96 11.52 -36.99
N ILE A 98 -13.48 12.36 -37.89
CA ILE A 98 -14.60 13.28 -37.60
C ILE A 98 -15.86 12.49 -37.26
N VAL A 99 -16.20 11.45 -38.03
CA VAL A 99 -17.38 10.61 -37.77
C VAL A 99 -17.24 9.89 -36.43
N MET A 100 -16.08 9.29 -36.15
CA MET A 100 -15.84 8.59 -34.88
C MET A 100 -15.85 9.54 -33.68
N SER A 101 -15.26 10.74 -33.82
CA SER A 101 -15.26 11.76 -32.76
C SER A 101 -16.67 12.30 -32.53
N GLY A 102 -17.42 12.58 -33.59
CA GLY A 102 -18.83 12.99 -33.51
C GLY A 102 -19.70 11.91 -32.85
N ALA A 103 -19.53 10.64 -33.23
CA ALA A 103 -20.22 9.52 -32.60
C ALA A 103 -19.87 9.38 -31.12
N ALA A 104 -18.60 9.58 -30.74
CA ALA A 104 -18.17 9.55 -29.35
C ALA A 104 -18.78 10.71 -28.53
N VAL A 105 -18.88 11.91 -29.11
CA VAL A 105 -19.52 13.07 -28.47
C VAL A 105 -21.03 12.84 -28.28
N VAL A 106 -21.72 12.33 -29.30
CA VAL A 106 -23.15 12.00 -29.19
C VAL A 106 -23.37 10.89 -28.17
N ALA A 107 -22.55 9.84 -28.18
CA ALA A 107 -22.62 8.76 -27.19
C ALA A 107 -22.36 9.28 -25.77
N PHE A 108 -21.43 10.22 -25.60
CA PHE A 108 -21.18 10.89 -24.33
C PHE A 108 -22.42 11.64 -23.84
N PHE A 109 -23.07 12.44 -24.69
CA PHE A 109 -24.28 13.16 -24.29
C PHE A 109 -25.49 12.25 -24.04
N ILE A 110 -25.62 11.15 -24.79
CA ILE A 110 -26.64 10.11 -24.48
C ILE A 110 -26.36 9.49 -23.11
N TYR A 111 -25.10 9.13 -22.84
CA TYR A 111 -24.70 8.60 -21.54
C TYR A 111 -24.95 9.61 -20.41
N ASP A 112 -24.52 10.86 -20.57
CA ASP A 112 -24.74 11.94 -19.60
C ASP A 112 -26.23 12.15 -19.32
N ALA A 113 -27.05 12.32 -20.36
CA ALA A 113 -28.49 12.48 -20.23
C ALA A 113 -29.16 11.30 -19.51
N THR A 114 -28.71 10.06 -19.76
CA THR A 114 -29.25 8.86 -19.10
C THR A 114 -28.72 8.63 -17.69
N THR A 115 -27.73 9.40 -17.25
CA THR A 115 -27.17 9.31 -15.89
C THR A 115 -28.02 10.10 -14.88
N TYR A 116 -28.78 11.09 -15.33
CA TYR A 116 -29.74 11.80 -14.50
C TYR A 116 -31.00 10.97 -14.31
N ARG A 117 -31.37 10.70 -13.06
CA ARG A 117 -32.65 10.06 -12.71
C ARG A 117 -33.61 11.15 -12.23
N GLU A 118 -34.76 11.29 -12.90
CA GLU A 118 -35.80 12.28 -12.54
C GLU A 118 -36.63 11.85 -11.32
N HIS A 119 -36.69 10.55 -11.02
CA HIS A 119 -37.45 10.01 -9.89
C HIS A 119 -36.54 9.69 -8.69
N SER A 120 -36.96 10.12 -7.49
CA SER A 120 -36.33 9.72 -6.24
C SER A 120 -36.56 8.22 -6.00
N SER A 121 -35.50 7.46 -5.75
CA SER A 121 -35.58 6.09 -5.23
C SER A 121 -35.92 6.07 -3.74
N ALA A 122 -36.94 6.83 -3.35
CA ALA A 122 -37.39 6.94 -1.97
C ALA A 122 -38.29 5.74 -1.67
N GLU A 123 -37.75 4.78 -0.94
CA GLU A 123 -38.50 3.64 -0.38
C GLU A 123 -38.46 3.76 1.14
N ASP A 124 -39.54 3.35 1.81
CA ASP A 124 -39.59 3.30 3.27
C ASP A 124 -38.73 2.14 3.76
N ILE A 125 -37.65 2.47 4.49
CA ILE A 125 -36.71 1.49 5.04
C ILE A 125 -36.99 1.33 6.54
N PRO A 126 -37.23 0.10 7.04
CA PRO A 126 -37.42 -0.12 8.47
C PRO A 126 -36.10 0.11 9.21
N VAL A 127 -36.07 1.03 10.17
CA VAL A 127 -34.87 1.31 10.99
C VAL A 127 -35.06 0.73 12.39
N SER A 128 -34.04 0.03 12.90
CA SER A 128 -34.05 -0.51 14.25
C SER A 128 -34.03 0.60 15.31
N GLU A 129 -34.91 0.51 16.32
CA GLU A 129 -34.92 1.44 17.45
C GLU A 129 -33.58 1.42 18.21
N LEU A 130 -32.92 0.27 18.30
CA LEU A 130 -31.61 0.13 18.93
C LEU A 130 -30.49 0.84 18.17
N ALA A 131 -30.65 1.08 16.86
CA ALA A 131 -29.68 1.85 16.08
C ALA A 131 -29.82 3.36 16.33
N LEU A 132 -31.03 3.83 16.65
CA LEU A 132 -31.32 5.24 16.95
C LEU A 132 -31.11 5.57 18.43
N ASN A 133 -31.43 4.62 19.32
CA ASN A 133 -31.30 4.71 20.77
C ASN A 133 -30.39 3.58 21.27
N PRO A 134 -29.07 3.66 21.01
CA PRO A 134 -28.13 2.62 21.41
C PRO A 134 -28.10 2.44 22.93
N ARG A 135 -28.04 1.17 23.36
CA ARG A 135 -27.79 0.86 24.76
C ARG A 135 -26.43 1.42 25.19
N ARG A 136 -26.26 1.70 26.48
CA ARG A 136 -24.97 2.11 27.04
C ARG A 136 -24.26 0.90 27.66
N GLY A 137 -22.93 0.91 27.62
CA GLY A 137 -22.11 -0.18 28.13
C GLY A 137 -20.62 0.14 28.09
N GLY A 138 -19.80 -0.87 28.32
CA GLY A 138 -18.35 -0.71 28.41
C GLY A 138 -17.89 -0.03 29.70
N PRO A 139 -16.56 0.02 29.94
CA PRO A 139 -15.99 0.59 31.16
C PRO A 139 -16.36 2.06 31.40
N LYS A 140 -16.61 2.81 30.32
CA LYS A 140 -16.97 4.23 30.37
C LYS A 140 -18.48 4.50 30.28
N ASN A 141 -19.31 3.46 30.28
CA ASN A 141 -20.77 3.55 30.12
C ASN A 141 -21.18 4.43 28.90
N LEU A 142 -20.55 4.20 27.75
CA LEU A 142 -20.79 4.96 26.51
C LEU A 142 -21.88 4.26 25.66
N PRO A 143 -22.55 4.98 24.74
CA PRO A 143 -23.39 4.35 23.73
C PRO A 143 -22.65 3.24 22.98
N VAL A 144 -23.28 2.09 22.77
CA VAL A 144 -22.71 0.94 22.05
C VAL A 144 -23.47 0.74 20.74
N ALA A 145 -22.75 0.83 19.63
CA ALA A 145 -23.29 0.66 18.28
C ALA A 145 -23.42 -0.83 17.91
N ASP A 146 -24.31 -1.56 18.60
CA ASP A 146 -24.57 -2.98 18.30
C ASP A 146 -25.33 -3.21 17.00
N VAL A 147 -26.22 -2.27 16.67
CA VAL A 147 -27.01 -2.26 15.44
C VAL A 147 -26.71 -0.93 14.76
N LEU A 148 -26.40 -0.98 13.47
CA LEU A 148 -26.06 0.21 12.69
C LEU A 148 -27.27 0.69 11.92
N VAL A 149 -27.34 2.01 11.70
CA VAL A 149 -28.49 2.67 11.06
C VAL A 149 -28.83 2.05 9.70
N GLY A 150 -27.80 1.67 8.93
CA GLY A 150 -27.96 1.10 7.59
C GLY A 150 -28.15 -0.42 7.54
N ASP A 151 -28.26 -1.14 8.67
CA ASP A 151 -28.32 -2.61 8.66
C ASP A 151 -29.50 -3.17 7.84
N TYR A 152 -30.54 -2.37 7.65
CA TYR A 152 -31.78 -2.72 6.96
C TYR A 152 -31.94 -2.01 5.60
N ASP A 153 -30.93 -1.30 5.10
CA ASP A 153 -31.00 -0.52 3.85
C ASP A 153 -31.24 -1.40 2.60
N SER A 154 -30.91 -2.69 2.67
CA SER A 154 -31.16 -3.66 1.60
C SER A 154 -31.26 -5.08 2.13
N GLU A 155 -31.82 -5.98 1.32
CA GLU A 155 -31.87 -7.43 1.62
C GLU A 155 -30.47 -7.98 1.92
N ALA A 156 -29.48 -7.64 1.10
CA ALA A 156 -28.10 -8.08 1.29
C ALA A 156 -27.45 -7.58 2.59
N MET A 157 -27.83 -6.37 3.06
CA MET A 157 -27.36 -5.85 4.37
C MET A 157 -28.06 -6.56 5.53
N THR A 158 -29.35 -6.87 5.35
CA THR A 158 -30.13 -7.64 6.34
C THR A 158 -29.58 -9.06 6.51
N GLU A 159 -29.19 -9.72 5.42
CA GLU A 159 -28.63 -11.09 5.44
C GLU A 159 -27.27 -11.20 6.15
N GLN A 160 -26.49 -10.12 6.18
CA GLN A 160 -25.15 -10.12 6.76
C GLN A 160 -25.07 -9.54 8.19
N LYS A 161 -26.14 -8.93 8.71
CA LYS A 161 -26.13 -8.26 10.03
C LYS A 161 -25.75 -9.20 11.19
N ASP A 162 -26.05 -10.50 11.05
CA ASP A 162 -25.78 -11.53 12.05
C ASP A 162 -24.46 -12.30 11.77
N LYS A 163 -23.68 -11.87 10.76
CA LYS A 163 -22.34 -12.41 10.47
C LYS A 163 -21.34 -11.89 11.51
N PRO A 164 -20.18 -12.55 11.67
CA PRO A 164 -19.14 -12.07 12.57
C PRO A 164 -18.75 -10.61 12.25
N ARG A 165 -18.67 -9.77 13.28
CA ARG A 165 -18.39 -8.33 13.17
C ARG A 165 -16.92 -8.10 12.86
N LEU A 166 -16.62 -7.58 11.68
CA LEU A 166 -15.27 -7.19 11.25
C LEU A 166 -15.13 -5.67 11.30
N VAL A 167 -14.41 -5.16 12.28
CA VAL A 167 -14.11 -3.73 12.42
C VAL A 167 -12.74 -3.43 11.83
N ILE A 168 -12.66 -2.48 10.91
CA ILE A 168 -11.43 -2.04 10.26
C ILE A 168 -11.19 -0.57 10.61
N LEU A 169 -10.05 -0.28 11.24
CA LEU A 169 -9.65 1.06 11.62
C LEU A 169 -8.73 1.66 10.56
N GLY A 170 -9.07 2.84 10.06
CA GLY A 170 -8.33 3.57 9.04
C GLY A 170 -8.74 3.23 7.61
N THR A 171 -8.50 4.18 6.71
CA THR A 171 -8.86 4.12 5.28
C THR A 171 -7.64 4.26 4.37
N GLY A 172 -6.47 3.87 4.87
CA GLY A 172 -5.21 3.90 4.13
C GLY A 172 -4.97 2.67 3.24
N TRP A 173 -3.74 2.55 2.75
CA TRP A 173 -3.30 1.49 1.82
C TRP A 173 -3.65 0.06 2.28
N GLY A 174 -3.34 -0.28 3.53
CA GLY A 174 -3.63 -1.61 4.07
C GLY A 174 -5.12 -1.92 4.16
N SER A 175 -5.90 -0.99 4.71
CA SER A 175 -7.34 -1.16 4.89
C SER A 175 -8.09 -1.26 3.57
N ILE A 176 -7.76 -0.42 2.58
CA ILE A 176 -8.39 -0.48 1.26
C ILE A 176 -8.01 -1.76 0.51
N ALA A 177 -6.75 -2.18 0.59
CA ALA A 177 -6.30 -3.44 -0.02
C ALA A 177 -7.05 -4.64 0.57
N LEU A 178 -7.25 -4.66 1.89
CA LEU A 178 -8.06 -5.66 2.58
C LEU A 178 -9.50 -5.64 2.09
N LEU A 179 -10.16 -4.48 2.12
CA LEU A 179 -11.56 -4.32 1.69
C LEU A 179 -11.79 -4.78 0.24
N LYS A 180 -10.79 -4.61 -0.64
CA LYS A 180 -10.85 -5.08 -2.04
C LYS A 180 -10.77 -6.60 -2.19
N GLN A 181 -10.27 -7.33 -1.19
CA GLN A 181 -10.18 -8.81 -1.23
C GLN A 181 -11.33 -9.52 -0.51
N LEU A 182 -12.08 -8.83 0.36
CA LEU A 182 -13.22 -9.43 1.05
C LEU A 182 -14.36 -9.75 0.07
N ASN A 183 -15.10 -10.83 0.35
CA ASN A 183 -16.36 -11.11 -0.32
C ASN A 183 -17.53 -10.52 0.47
N PRO A 184 -18.58 -10.01 -0.21
CA PRO A 184 -19.83 -9.61 0.44
C PRO A 184 -20.44 -10.81 1.19
N GLY A 185 -20.98 -10.58 2.39
CA GLY A 185 -21.65 -11.60 3.19
C GLY A 185 -20.73 -12.54 4.01
N ASP A 186 -19.40 -12.43 3.87
CA ASP A 186 -18.45 -13.16 4.74
C ASP A 186 -18.49 -12.63 6.19
N TYR A 187 -18.66 -11.31 6.36
CA TYR A 187 -18.60 -10.59 7.63
C TYR A 187 -19.58 -9.42 7.66
N HIS A 188 -19.98 -8.98 8.85
CA HIS A 188 -20.63 -7.68 9.07
C HIS A 188 -19.52 -6.62 9.19
N VAL A 189 -19.25 -5.91 8.10
CA VAL A 189 -18.06 -5.06 7.98
C VAL A 189 -18.36 -3.62 8.42
N THR A 190 -17.59 -3.11 9.38
CA THR A 190 -17.62 -1.70 9.79
C THR A 190 -16.24 -1.06 9.64
N VAL A 191 -16.16 0.02 8.87
CA VAL A 191 -14.93 0.80 8.68
C VAL A 191 -15.02 2.11 9.46
N VAL A 192 -14.03 2.38 10.30
CA VAL A 192 -13.95 3.60 11.11
C VAL A 192 -12.73 4.41 10.69
N SER A 193 -12.91 5.67 10.30
CA SER A 193 -11.80 6.57 9.99
C SER A 193 -12.22 8.04 10.12
N PRO A 194 -11.32 8.95 10.56
CA PRO A 194 -11.63 10.38 10.59
C PRO A 194 -11.80 10.96 9.18
N THR A 195 -11.26 10.30 8.15
CA THR A 195 -11.36 10.70 6.75
C THR A 195 -12.26 9.75 5.95
N ASN A 196 -13.10 10.30 5.08
CA ASN A 196 -14.03 9.55 4.23
C ASN A 196 -13.48 9.22 2.84
N TYR A 197 -12.17 9.34 2.67
CA TYR A 197 -11.47 9.07 1.42
C TYR A 197 -10.21 8.24 1.65
N PHE A 198 -9.83 7.48 0.64
CA PHE A 198 -8.50 6.92 0.50
C PHE A 198 -7.59 7.97 -0.13
N LEU A 199 -6.33 8.01 0.30
CA LEU A 199 -5.31 8.93 -0.24
C LEU A 199 -4.18 8.15 -0.93
N PHE A 200 -3.93 8.46 -2.20
CA PHE A 200 -2.79 7.96 -2.97
C PHE A 200 -1.51 8.72 -2.60
N THR A 201 -0.97 8.38 -1.43
CA THR A 201 0.16 9.08 -0.79
C THR A 201 1.43 9.26 -1.64
N PRO A 202 1.83 8.37 -2.57
CA PRO A 202 3.07 8.54 -3.32
C PRO A 202 3.11 9.78 -4.22
N MET A 203 1.94 10.30 -4.61
CA MET A 203 1.84 11.50 -5.46
C MET A 203 1.56 12.78 -4.65
N LEU A 204 1.54 12.68 -3.32
CA LEU A 204 1.23 13.82 -2.46
C LEU A 204 2.24 14.98 -2.61
N PRO A 205 3.56 14.76 -2.76
CA PRO A 205 4.51 15.84 -3.06
C PRO A 205 4.18 16.60 -4.35
N SER A 206 3.67 15.94 -5.39
CA SER A 206 3.27 16.63 -6.62
C SER A 206 2.03 17.52 -6.42
N ALA A 207 1.17 17.23 -5.44
CA ALA A 207 0.00 18.06 -5.16
C ALA A 207 0.32 19.31 -4.35
N THR A 208 1.42 19.35 -3.59
CA THR A 208 1.82 20.54 -2.82
C THR A 208 2.21 21.72 -3.69
N VAL A 209 2.52 21.47 -4.97
CA VAL A 209 2.94 22.49 -5.93
C VAL A 209 1.96 22.66 -7.09
N GLY A 210 0.84 21.94 -7.08
CA GLY A 210 -0.14 22.00 -8.18
C GLY A 210 0.25 21.24 -9.46
N THR A 211 1.28 20.37 -9.41
CA THR A 211 1.55 19.40 -10.50
C THR A 211 0.37 18.45 -10.67
N LEU A 212 -0.27 18.09 -9.57
CA LEU A 212 -1.50 17.28 -9.51
C LEU A 212 -2.55 17.98 -8.66
N GLY A 213 -3.81 17.84 -9.03
CA GLY A 213 -4.93 18.32 -8.22
C GLY A 213 -5.17 17.42 -7.02
N LEU A 214 -5.53 18.02 -5.87
CA LEU A 214 -5.83 17.29 -4.64
C LEU A 214 -6.91 16.21 -4.84
N ARG A 215 -7.93 16.52 -5.64
CA ARG A 215 -9.04 15.59 -5.95
C ARG A 215 -8.61 14.38 -6.78
N SER A 216 -7.49 14.49 -7.49
CA SER A 216 -6.93 13.43 -8.33
C SER A 216 -6.25 12.33 -7.52
N LEU A 217 -5.90 12.64 -6.27
CA LEU A 217 -5.22 11.73 -5.35
C LEU A 217 -6.16 10.99 -4.41
N VAL A 218 -7.46 11.28 -4.43
CA VAL A 218 -8.42 10.72 -3.48
C VAL A 218 -9.53 9.90 -4.14
N GLU A 219 -9.95 8.84 -3.45
CA GLU A 219 -11.12 8.03 -3.82
C GLU A 219 -12.09 7.92 -2.62
N PRO A 220 -13.41 8.18 -2.81
CA PRO A 220 -14.38 8.07 -1.73
C PRO A 220 -14.47 6.64 -1.15
N VAL A 221 -14.27 6.51 0.16
CA VAL A 221 -14.27 5.22 0.87
C VAL A 221 -15.65 4.56 0.81
N ARG A 222 -16.72 5.35 0.87
CA ARG A 222 -18.10 4.84 0.84
C ARG A 222 -18.36 3.94 -0.38
N ARG A 223 -17.83 4.29 -1.57
CA ARG A 223 -17.97 3.46 -2.78
C ARG A 223 -17.25 2.11 -2.65
N ILE A 224 -16.09 2.11 -1.99
CA ILE A 224 -15.28 0.90 -1.78
C ILE A 224 -15.97 -0.02 -0.77
N VAL A 225 -16.49 0.56 0.31
CA VAL A 225 -17.20 -0.16 1.39
C VAL A 225 -18.53 -0.73 0.91
N GLN A 226 -19.28 0.01 0.08
CA GLN A 226 -20.52 -0.47 -0.53
C GLN A 226 -20.34 -1.75 -1.35
N ARG A 227 -19.16 -2.00 -1.95
CA ARG A 227 -18.88 -3.23 -2.70
C ARG A 227 -19.03 -4.49 -1.85
N VAL A 228 -18.80 -4.38 -0.53
CA VAL A 228 -18.93 -5.48 0.44
C VAL A 228 -20.15 -5.30 1.34
N ASN A 229 -21.09 -4.44 0.92
CA ASN A 229 -22.27 -4.03 1.69
C ASN A 229 -21.94 -3.50 3.10
N GLY A 230 -20.72 -3.00 3.34
CA GLY A 230 -20.29 -2.62 4.69
C GLY A 230 -20.80 -1.24 5.14
N HIS A 231 -20.45 -0.90 6.37
CA HIS A 231 -20.75 0.40 6.98
C HIS A 231 -19.48 1.26 7.09
N PHE A 232 -19.63 2.57 6.92
CA PHE A 232 -18.57 3.54 7.15
C PHE A 232 -18.98 4.56 8.21
N LEU A 233 -18.22 4.63 9.29
CA LEU A 233 -18.37 5.59 10.38
C LEU A 233 -17.22 6.60 10.33
N LYS A 234 -17.57 7.88 10.19
CA LYS A 234 -16.58 8.96 10.25
C LYS A 234 -16.28 9.27 11.72
N GLY A 235 -15.15 8.79 12.21
CA GLY A 235 -14.72 8.96 13.59
C GLY A 235 -13.28 8.50 13.79
N GLU A 236 -12.65 8.99 14.85
CA GLU A 236 -11.30 8.61 15.23
C GLU A 236 -11.35 7.49 16.27
N ALA A 237 -10.65 6.38 16.02
CA ALA A 237 -10.48 5.36 17.04
C ALA A 237 -9.53 5.89 18.12
N VAL A 238 -9.99 5.89 19.38
CA VAL A 238 -9.24 6.47 20.50
C VAL A 238 -8.60 5.40 21.36
N ASP A 239 -9.31 4.28 21.54
CA ASP A 239 -8.91 3.19 22.42
C ASP A 239 -9.56 1.87 21.99
N VAL A 240 -9.03 0.76 22.51
CA VAL A 240 -9.59 -0.59 22.35
C VAL A 240 -9.68 -1.23 23.72
N GLU A 241 -10.86 -1.75 24.05
CA GLU A 241 -11.10 -2.61 25.20
C GLU A 241 -11.08 -4.07 24.74
N PHE A 242 -9.92 -4.72 24.92
CA PHE A 242 -9.69 -6.07 24.40
C PHE A 242 -10.53 -7.13 25.13
N SER A 243 -10.82 -6.93 26.42
CA SER A 243 -11.57 -7.89 27.24
C SER A 243 -13.05 -7.96 26.87
N GLU A 244 -13.64 -6.80 26.54
CA GLU A 244 -15.05 -6.68 26.14
C GLU A 244 -15.27 -6.66 24.62
N LYS A 245 -14.18 -6.69 23.84
CA LYS A 245 -14.16 -6.57 22.38
C LYS A 245 -14.89 -5.31 21.86
N LEU A 246 -14.53 -4.16 22.43
CA LEU A 246 -15.09 -2.86 22.05
C LEU A 246 -13.99 -1.92 21.55
N VAL A 247 -14.25 -1.19 20.46
CA VAL A 247 -13.42 -0.07 20.02
C VAL A 247 -14.09 1.22 20.46
N GLU A 248 -13.38 2.08 21.20
CA GLU A 248 -13.83 3.43 21.50
C GLU A 248 -13.56 4.35 20.32
N VAL A 249 -14.61 4.96 19.80
CA VAL A 249 -14.56 5.88 18.67
C VAL A 249 -15.05 7.25 19.11
N SER A 250 -14.30 8.29 18.76
CA SER A 250 -14.67 9.68 18.94
C SER A 250 -15.16 10.27 17.63
N GLY A 251 -16.39 10.78 17.64
CA GLY A 251 -17.00 11.53 16.54
C GLY A 251 -17.24 12.98 16.94
N VAL A 252 -17.57 13.80 15.95
CA VAL A 252 -18.03 15.18 16.16
C VAL A 252 -19.53 15.22 15.87
N ASP A 253 -20.31 15.73 16.82
CA ASP A 253 -21.76 15.87 16.67
C ASP A 253 -22.15 17.09 15.81
N ALA A 254 -23.45 17.32 15.64
CA ALA A 254 -23.97 18.45 14.87
C ALA A 254 -23.59 19.84 15.45
N ASN A 255 -23.25 19.90 16.74
CA ASN A 255 -22.85 21.13 17.44
C ASN A 255 -21.33 21.32 17.48
N GLY A 256 -20.55 20.43 16.84
CA GLY A 256 -19.10 20.47 16.86
C GLY A 256 -18.47 19.89 18.13
N GLN A 257 -19.25 19.25 19.02
CA GLN A 257 -18.74 18.67 20.25
C GLN A 257 -18.26 17.24 20.03
N LYS A 258 -17.15 16.88 20.68
CA LYS A 258 -16.64 15.50 20.65
C LYS A 258 -17.55 14.60 21.47
N GLN A 259 -18.01 13.51 20.86
CA GLN A 259 -18.77 12.48 21.54
C GLN A 259 -18.12 11.12 21.29
N ASN A 260 -18.04 10.30 22.33
CA ASN A 260 -17.46 8.97 22.24
C ASN A 260 -18.55 7.90 22.31
N PHE A 261 -18.35 6.82 21.55
CA PHE A 261 -19.21 5.65 21.54
C PHE A 261 -18.35 4.40 21.30
N TYR A 262 -18.89 3.23 21.63
CA TYR A 262 -18.24 1.94 21.41
C TYR A 262 -18.75 1.28 20.13
N VAL A 263 -17.83 0.66 19.39
CA VAL A 263 -18.12 -0.23 18.26
C VAL A 263 -17.67 -1.64 18.63
N PRO A 264 -18.59 -2.60 18.78
CA PRO A 264 -18.24 -3.99 19.11
C PRO A 264 -17.62 -4.72 17.92
N TYR A 265 -16.71 -5.67 18.19
CA TYR A 265 -16.05 -6.47 17.16
C TYR A 265 -15.92 -7.95 17.52
N ASP A 266 -15.89 -8.82 16.52
CA ASP A 266 -15.39 -10.19 16.63
C ASP A 266 -13.97 -10.29 16.07
N LYS A 267 -13.72 -9.54 14.99
CA LYS A 267 -12.40 -9.37 14.37
C LYS A 267 -12.10 -7.88 14.24
N LEU A 268 -10.93 -7.46 14.69
CA LEU A 268 -10.45 -6.09 14.62
C LEU A 268 -9.19 -6.01 13.75
N VAL A 269 -9.17 -5.08 12.79
CA VAL A 269 -8.00 -4.78 11.98
C VAL A 269 -7.57 -3.33 12.20
N ILE A 270 -6.39 -3.15 12.79
CA ILE A 270 -5.80 -1.84 13.04
C ILE A 270 -4.94 -1.45 11.83
N GLY A 271 -5.44 -0.55 10.99
CA GLY A 271 -4.79 -0.03 9.78
C GLY A 271 -4.68 1.50 9.77
N VAL A 272 -4.46 2.10 10.94
CA VAL A 272 -4.49 3.55 11.18
C VAL A 272 -3.29 4.33 10.61
N GLY A 273 -2.26 3.63 10.13
CA GLY A 273 -1.05 4.26 9.60
C GLY A 273 -0.16 4.86 10.68
N CYS A 274 0.52 5.98 10.39
CA CYS A 274 1.35 6.68 11.36
C CYS A 274 1.11 8.20 11.30
N THR A 275 1.19 8.85 12.47
CA THR A 275 1.19 10.32 12.63
C THR A 275 2.62 10.85 12.62
N THR A 276 2.82 12.16 12.81
CA THR A 276 4.17 12.76 12.85
C THR A 276 4.95 12.34 14.10
N ASN A 277 6.26 12.13 13.98
CA ASN A 277 7.14 11.89 15.11
C ASN A 277 8.04 13.11 15.38
N PRO A 278 8.00 13.72 16.58
CA PRO A 278 8.92 14.79 16.93
C PRO A 278 10.37 14.32 17.11
N HIS A 279 10.62 13.04 17.38
CA HIS A 279 11.96 12.53 17.75
C HIS A 279 12.63 13.32 18.90
N GLY A 280 11.83 13.95 19.77
CA GLY A 280 12.31 14.81 20.85
C GLY A 280 12.67 16.24 20.42
N VAL A 281 12.50 16.61 19.15
CA VAL A 281 12.64 17.98 18.65
C VAL A 281 11.47 18.82 19.14
N LYS A 282 11.76 20.06 19.54
CA LYS A 282 10.77 21.06 19.96
C LYS A 282 10.42 21.99 18.80
N GLY A 283 9.23 22.58 18.85
CA GLY A 283 8.80 23.59 17.90
C GLY A 283 8.20 23.04 16.60
N LEU A 284 7.68 21.80 16.62
CA LEU A 284 7.03 21.20 15.46
C LEU A 284 5.74 21.92 15.05
N GLU A 285 5.16 22.73 15.94
CA GLU A 285 4.08 23.66 15.64
C GLU A 285 4.43 24.70 14.58
N ASN A 286 5.73 24.96 14.36
CA ASN A 286 6.23 25.85 13.31
C ASN A 286 6.52 25.10 11.99
N CYS A 287 6.21 23.81 11.92
CA CYS A 287 6.43 22.97 10.74
C CYS A 287 5.12 22.65 10.02
N HIS A 288 5.23 22.47 8.71
CA HIS A 288 4.24 21.76 7.92
C HIS A 288 4.56 20.26 7.89
N PHE A 289 3.53 19.44 7.80
CA PHE A 289 3.65 18.00 7.58
C PHE A 289 3.18 17.66 6.16
N LEU A 290 3.46 16.44 5.68
CA LEU A 290 2.99 15.99 4.38
C LEU A 290 2.44 14.57 4.47
N LYS A 291 1.24 14.45 5.04
CA LYS A 291 0.54 13.18 5.30
C LYS A 291 -0.89 13.18 4.76
N THR A 292 -1.54 14.33 4.71
CA THR A 292 -2.94 14.48 4.30
C THR A 292 -3.12 15.41 3.09
N ILE A 293 -4.33 15.44 2.53
CA ILE A 293 -4.69 16.41 1.49
C ILE A 293 -4.72 17.85 2.02
N ASP A 294 -5.16 18.02 3.28
CA ASP A 294 -5.19 19.34 3.88
C ASP A 294 -3.78 19.87 4.12
N ASP A 295 -2.87 18.99 4.55
CA ASP A 295 -1.44 19.30 4.64
C ASP A 295 -0.90 19.81 3.30
N ALA A 296 -1.19 19.11 2.20
CA ALA A 296 -0.71 19.50 0.87
C ALA A 296 -1.30 20.84 0.42
N ARG A 297 -2.57 21.13 0.76
CA ARG A 297 -3.20 22.44 0.53
C ARG A 297 -2.52 23.54 1.33
N GLN A 298 -2.31 23.32 2.63
CA GLN A 298 -1.65 24.28 3.51
C GLN A 298 -0.23 24.59 3.05
N ILE A 299 0.53 23.57 2.63
CA ILE A 299 1.88 23.77 2.07
C ILE A 299 1.83 24.62 0.80
N LYS A 300 0.93 24.30 -0.14
CA LYS A 300 0.79 25.08 -1.38
C LYS A 300 0.52 26.55 -1.07
N ASN A 301 -0.44 26.81 -0.19
CA ASN A 301 -0.78 28.16 0.22
C ASN A 301 0.40 28.86 0.87
N GLN A 302 1.07 28.25 1.86
CA GLN A 302 2.20 28.89 2.54
C GLN A 302 3.34 29.24 1.58
N VAL A 303 3.66 28.36 0.63
CA VAL A 303 4.69 28.62 -0.38
C VAL A 303 4.31 29.85 -1.22
N LEU A 304 3.06 29.93 -1.68
CA LEU A 304 2.58 31.07 -2.47
C LEU A 304 2.47 32.35 -1.65
N ASP A 305 1.98 32.27 -0.42
CA ASP A 305 1.85 33.41 0.49
C ASP A 305 3.22 34.01 0.81
N ASN A 306 4.25 33.18 1.01
CA ASN A 306 5.63 33.66 1.16
C ASN A 306 6.13 34.41 -0.09
N MET A 307 5.79 33.90 -1.28
CA MET A 307 6.14 34.55 -2.55
C MET A 307 5.42 35.89 -2.71
N GLU A 308 4.14 35.98 -2.36
CA GLU A 308 3.36 37.22 -2.41
C GLU A 308 3.86 38.25 -1.40
N LEU A 309 4.13 37.84 -0.16
CA LEU A 309 4.73 38.70 0.87
C LEU A 309 6.10 39.23 0.44
N ALA A 310 6.92 38.39 -0.20
CA ALA A 310 8.22 38.79 -0.73
C ALA A 310 8.15 39.89 -1.81
N CYS A 311 7.00 40.02 -2.49
CA CYS A 311 6.74 41.05 -3.50
C CYS A 311 6.30 42.40 -2.92
N LEU A 312 5.88 42.45 -1.66
CA LEU A 312 5.33 43.68 -1.10
C LEU A 312 6.42 44.76 -0.96
N PRO A 313 6.08 46.03 -1.23
CA PRO A 313 7.03 47.14 -1.10
C PRO A 313 7.48 47.39 0.35
N THR A 314 6.77 46.82 1.33
CA THR A 314 7.07 46.90 2.77
C THR A 314 8.05 45.83 3.24
N THR A 315 8.41 44.86 2.40
CA THR A 315 9.25 43.72 2.78
C THR A 315 10.72 44.05 2.56
N THR A 316 11.50 44.05 3.65
CA THR A 316 12.95 44.30 3.62
C THR A 316 13.70 43.16 2.93
N ASP A 317 14.94 43.39 2.54
CA ASP A 317 15.75 42.38 1.84
C ASP A 317 16.06 41.17 2.74
N GLU A 318 16.35 41.40 4.02
CA GLU A 318 16.58 40.32 4.99
C GLU A 318 15.32 39.47 5.20
N GLU A 319 14.16 40.11 5.30
CA GLU A 319 12.89 39.40 5.48
C GLU A 319 12.50 38.65 4.21
N ARG A 320 12.75 39.23 3.04
CA ARG A 320 12.54 38.57 1.75
C ARG A 320 13.37 37.29 1.64
N LYS A 321 14.64 37.36 2.01
CA LYS A 321 15.54 36.19 2.03
C LYS A 321 15.09 35.14 3.04
N ARG A 322 14.60 35.55 4.21
CA ARG A 322 14.02 34.63 5.20
C ARG A 322 12.78 33.93 4.64
N LEU A 323 11.80 34.68 4.14
CA LEU A 323 10.54 34.16 3.59
C LEU A 323 10.76 33.15 2.46
N LEU A 324 11.79 33.37 1.64
CA LEU A 324 12.15 32.55 0.49
C LEU A 324 13.17 31.45 0.81
N SER A 325 13.44 31.21 2.10
CA SER A 325 14.23 30.06 2.54
C SER A 325 13.32 28.90 2.96
N PHE A 326 13.38 27.81 2.19
CA PHE A 326 12.56 26.61 2.35
C PHE A 326 13.41 25.47 2.92
N VAL A 327 13.06 25.00 4.12
CA VAL A 327 13.83 23.95 4.82
C VAL A 327 13.02 22.64 4.87
N VAL A 328 13.62 21.54 4.41
CA VAL A 328 13.04 20.20 4.44
C VAL A 328 13.80 19.34 5.44
N CYS A 329 13.14 18.97 6.53
CA CYS A 329 13.67 18.09 7.55
C CYS A 329 13.34 16.62 7.22
N GLY A 330 14.37 15.89 6.77
CA GLY A 330 14.31 14.47 6.41
C GLY A 330 14.59 14.22 4.93
N GLY A 331 15.68 13.50 4.66
CA GLY A 331 16.10 13.10 3.31
C GLY A 331 15.51 11.76 2.84
N GLY A 332 14.33 11.38 3.32
CA GLY A 332 13.60 10.21 2.79
C GLY A 332 12.89 10.54 1.47
N PRO A 333 12.24 9.55 0.82
CA PRO A 333 11.56 9.77 -0.46
C PRO A 333 10.60 10.97 -0.45
N THR A 334 9.75 11.09 0.58
CA THR A 334 8.80 12.21 0.71
C THR A 334 9.48 13.58 0.73
N GLY A 335 10.55 13.75 1.52
CA GLY A 335 11.27 15.01 1.60
C GLY A 335 12.04 15.33 0.32
N VAL A 336 12.66 14.33 -0.29
CA VAL A 336 13.40 14.46 -1.56
C VAL A 336 12.45 14.82 -2.71
N GLU A 337 11.33 14.11 -2.85
CA GLU A 337 10.35 14.38 -3.91
C GLU A 337 9.68 15.76 -3.72
N PHE A 338 9.39 16.15 -2.47
CA PHE A 338 8.87 17.48 -2.19
C PHE A 338 9.88 18.58 -2.55
N ALA A 339 11.14 18.45 -2.11
CA ALA A 339 12.18 19.42 -2.42
C ALA A 339 12.38 19.56 -3.94
N ALA A 340 12.33 18.44 -4.67
CA ALA A 340 12.39 18.42 -6.12
C ALA A 340 11.18 19.13 -6.77
N GLU A 341 9.95 18.79 -6.38
CA GLU A 341 8.75 19.42 -6.92
C GLU A 341 8.67 20.91 -6.59
N LEU A 342 9.09 21.31 -5.39
CA LEU A 342 9.19 22.70 -4.97
C LEU A 342 10.23 23.46 -5.81
N PHE A 343 11.41 22.88 -5.99
CA PHE A 343 12.45 23.46 -6.84
C PHE A 343 11.95 23.67 -8.27
N ASP A 344 11.27 22.68 -8.84
CA ASP A 344 10.71 22.78 -10.18
C ASP A 344 9.63 23.88 -10.27
N LEU A 345 8.71 23.97 -9.30
CA LEU A 345 7.71 25.06 -9.25
C LEU A 345 8.38 26.44 -9.22
N LEU A 346 9.38 26.59 -8.34
CA LEU A 346 10.10 27.84 -8.17
C LEU A 346 10.82 28.23 -9.46
N ASN A 347 11.42 27.29 -10.19
CA ASN A 347 12.22 27.61 -11.39
C ASN A 347 11.44 27.63 -12.70
N GLU A 348 10.41 26.80 -12.86
CA GLU A 348 9.69 26.60 -14.12
C GLU A 348 8.44 27.47 -14.25
N ASP A 349 7.77 27.84 -13.16
CA ASP A 349 6.49 28.54 -13.23
C ASP A 349 6.57 29.92 -12.56
N LEU A 350 7.02 29.96 -11.30
CA LEU A 350 6.93 31.18 -10.49
C LEU A 350 7.81 32.31 -11.03
N LEU A 351 8.99 32.01 -11.60
CA LEU A 351 9.87 33.04 -12.15
C LEU A 351 9.37 33.71 -13.43
N TYR A 352 8.34 33.15 -14.07
CA TYR A 352 7.67 33.82 -15.20
C TYR A 352 6.64 34.85 -14.74
N SER A 353 6.05 34.65 -13.55
CA SER A 353 4.94 35.46 -13.05
C SER A 353 5.35 36.45 -11.93
N PHE A 354 6.43 36.15 -11.20
CA PHE A 354 6.93 36.95 -10.07
C PHE A 354 8.14 37.82 -10.46
N PRO A 355 8.45 38.88 -9.68
CA PRO A 355 9.62 39.73 -9.91
C PRO A 355 10.92 38.92 -9.95
N LYS A 356 11.74 39.16 -10.98
CA LYS A 356 12.98 38.41 -11.22
C LYS A 356 14.01 38.50 -10.08
N ILE A 357 13.95 39.55 -9.25
CA ILE A 357 14.83 39.71 -8.09
C ILE A 357 14.66 38.57 -7.08
N LEU A 358 13.45 38.01 -6.95
CA LEU A 358 13.18 36.91 -6.01
C LEU A 358 14.01 35.66 -6.32
N ARG A 359 14.40 35.47 -7.59
CA ARG A 359 15.23 34.32 -8.02
C ARG A 359 16.50 34.19 -7.20
N ASN A 360 17.13 35.31 -6.85
CA ASN A 360 18.41 35.32 -6.17
C ASN A 360 18.29 35.09 -4.65
N GLU A 361 17.08 35.25 -4.12
CA GLU A 361 16.80 35.13 -2.68
C GLU A 361 16.25 33.75 -2.29
N ILE A 362 15.81 32.96 -3.26
CA ILE A 362 15.27 31.61 -3.04
C ILE A 362 16.39 30.66 -2.61
N SER A 363 16.17 29.93 -1.52
CA SER A 363 17.03 28.81 -1.12
C SER A 363 16.20 27.60 -0.69
N VAL A 364 16.64 26.41 -1.08
CA VAL A 364 16.01 25.13 -0.69
C VAL A 364 17.04 24.27 0.00
N HIS A 365 16.77 23.87 1.25
CA HIS A 365 17.69 23.11 2.08
C HIS A 365 17.06 21.76 2.47
N ILE A 366 17.81 20.67 2.37
CA ILE A 366 17.41 19.35 2.89
C ILE A 366 18.33 18.98 4.06
N ILE A 367 17.78 18.87 5.27
CA ILE A 367 18.51 18.43 6.46
C ILE A 367 18.30 16.93 6.64
N GLN A 368 19.40 16.16 6.58
CA GLN A 368 19.37 14.70 6.67
C GLN A 368 20.36 14.20 7.72
N SER A 369 19.85 13.41 8.68
CA SER A 369 20.65 12.94 9.83
C SER A 369 21.74 11.91 9.49
N ARG A 370 21.61 11.22 8.35
CA ARG A 370 22.55 10.18 7.90
C ARG A 370 23.47 10.73 6.82
N THR A 371 24.44 9.92 6.42
CA THR A 371 25.45 10.27 5.40
C THR A 371 24.87 10.53 4.02
N HIS A 372 23.71 9.95 3.71
CA HIS A 372 23.04 10.11 2.42
C HIS A 372 21.53 10.35 2.56
N ILE A 373 20.97 11.05 1.56
CA ILE A 373 19.52 11.04 1.28
C ILE A 373 19.13 9.70 0.64
N LEU A 374 17.83 9.38 0.60
CA LEU A 374 17.32 8.13 0.03
C LEU A 374 18.04 6.88 0.56
N ASN A 375 18.36 6.86 1.86
CA ASN A 375 19.19 5.81 2.50
C ASN A 375 18.59 4.39 2.50
N THR A 376 17.41 4.20 1.91
CA THR A 376 16.78 2.90 1.64
C THR A 376 17.05 2.38 0.23
N TYR A 377 17.70 3.18 -0.61
CA TYR A 377 18.09 2.87 -1.98
C TYR A 377 19.57 2.52 -2.02
N ASP A 378 20.01 1.94 -3.13
CA ASP A 378 21.43 1.79 -3.44
C ASP A 378 22.20 3.13 -3.32
N GLU A 379 23.41 3.05 -2.76
CA GLU A 379 24.26 4.22 -2.52
C GLU A 379 24.57 5.00 -3.80
N ALA A 380 24.71 4.32 -4.94
CA ALA A 380 24.96 4.97 -6.22
C ALA A 380 23.77 5.87 -6.65
N LEU A 381 22.54 5.46 -6.36
CA LEU A 381 21.34 6.26 -6.63
C LEU A 381 21.25 7.46 -5.70
N SER A 382 21.64 7.28 -4.43
CA SER A 382 21.70 8.36 -3.44
C SER A 382 22.70 9.44 -3.87
N LYS A 383 23.91 9.04 -4.27
CA LYS A 383 24.95 9.93 -4.81
C LYS A 383 24.51 10.63 -6.10
N TYR A 384 23.79 9.93 -6.98
CA TYR A 384 23.24 10.53 -8.20
C TYR A 384 22.23 11.64 -7.87
N ALA A 385 21.32 11.38 -6.91
CA ALA A 385 20.35 12.37 -6.45
C ALA A 385 21.02 13.59 -5.80
N GLU A 386 22.02 13.38 -4.94
CA GLU A 386 22.80 14.45 -4.32
C GLU A 386 23.53 15.31 -5.37
N ALA A 387 24.17 14.67 -6.35
CA ALA A 387 24.84 15.39 -7.45
C ALA A 387 23.85 16.14 -8.35
N ARG A 388 22.60 15.68 -8.46
CA ARG A 388 21.53 16.39 -9.18
C ARG A 388 21.10 17.62 -8.39
N PHE A 389 20.79 17.47 -7.10
CA PHE A 389 20.44 18.60 -6.24
C PHE A 389 21.52 19.66 -6.14
N ALA A 390 22.80 19.27 -6.10
CA ALA A 390 23.89 20.24 -6.15
C ALA A 390 23.90 21.07 -7.46
N ARG A 391 23.55 20.48 -8.60
CA ARG A 391 23.38 21.23 -9.87
C ARG A 391 22.15 22.11 -9.88
N ASP A 392 21.10 21.67 -9.19
CA ASP A 392 19.85 22.37 -9.04
C ASP A 392 19.89 23.37 -7.86
N HIS A 393 21.07 23.69 -7.28
CA HIS A 393 21.19 24.62 -6.15
C HIS A 393 20.28 24.30 -4.95
N VAL A 394 19.98 23.02 -4.75
CA VAL A 394 19.30 22.49 -3.54
C VAL A 394 20.38 22.01 -2.58
N ASP A 395 20.48 22.64 -1.43
CA ASP A 395 21.53 22.39 -0.45
C ASP A 395 21.21 21.15 0.39
N VAL A 396 21.92 20.05 0.14
CA VAL A 396 21.77 18.81 0.89
C VAL A 396 22.74 18.78 2.07
N LEU A 397 22.21 18.96 3.27
CA LEU A 397 22.95 18.97 4.54
C LEU A 397 22.87 17.58 5.18
N THR A 398 23.79 16.70 4.80
CA THR A 398 23.90 15.34 5.39
C THR A 398 24.60 15.38 6.75
N ASN A 399 24.54 14.26 7.48
CA ASN A 399 25.05 14.14 8.85
C ASN A 399 24.57 15.27 9.79
N SER A 400 23.35 15.76 9.53
CA SER A 400 22.77 16.94 10.17
C SER A 400 21.48 16.58 10.88
N ARG A 401 21.40 16.84 12.19
CA ARG A 401 20.26 16.51 13.03
C ARG A 401 19.61 17.79 13.55
N VAL A 402 18.33 17.96 13.25
CA VAL A 402 17.53 19.07 13.78
C VAL A 402 17.41 18.93 15.30
N LYS A 403 17.61 20.05 16.00
CA LYS A 403 17.53 20.15 17.46
C LYS A 403 16.25 20.86 17.89
N GLU A 404 15.92 21.96 17.21
CA GLU A 404 14.78 22.83 17.52
C GLU A 404 14.34 23.56 16.24
N VAL A 405 13.04 23.73 16.07
CA VAL A 405 12.45 24.56 15.01
C VAL A 405 11.80 25.77 15.66
N ARG A 406 12.30 26.97 15.39
CA ARG A 406 11.70 28.23 15.87
C ARG A 406 10.72 28.76 14.82
N ASP A 407 10.09 29.88 15.09
CA ASP A 407 9.20 30.56 14.15
C ASP A 407 9.95 31.13 12.93
N ASP A 408 11.18 31.60 13.13
CA ASP A 408 11.99 32.29 12.12
C ASP A 408 13.15 31.46 11.55
N LYS A 409 13.53 30.33 12.18
CA LYS A 409 14.70 29.53 11.80
C LYS A 409 14.69 28.08 12.29
N VAL A 410 15.49 27.24 11.63
CA VAL A 410 15.80 25.86 12.06
C VAL A 410 17.19 25.79 12.69
N VAL A 411 17.28 25.23 13.90
CA VAL A 411 18.54 24.98 14.60
C VAL A 411 18.89 23.49 14.51
N PHE A 412 20.10 23.19 14.05
CA PHE A 412 20.56 21.81 13.84
C PHE A 412 22.03 21.64 14.19
N THR A 413 22.44 20.40 14.46
CA THR A 413 23.85 20.02 14.63
C THR A 413 24.33 19.28 13.40
N GLN A 414 25.44 19.68 12.82
CA GLN A 414 26.09 19.00 11.69
C GLN A 414 27.42 18.42 12.13
N MET A 415 27.71 17.18 11.73
CA MET A 415 29.01 16.59 11.99
C MET A 415 30.04 17.14 11.00
N GLU A 416 31.02 17.88 11.51
CA GLU A 416 32.18 18.39 10.77
C GLU A 416 33.45 17.88 11.45
N ASP A 417 34.34 17.24 10.69
CA ASP A 417 35.58 16.62 11.21
C ASP A 417 35.36 15.72 12.45
N GLY A 418 34.23 15.00 12.46
CA GLY A 418 33.85 14.10 13.56
C GLY A 418 33.31 14.79 14.82
N LYS A 419 33.14 16.12 14.81
CA LYS A 419 32.57 16.89 15.93
C LYS A 419 31.21 17.50 15.54
N PRO A 420 30.22 17.51 16.45
CA PRO A 420 28.95 18.18 16.20
C PRO A 420 29.12 19.70 16.31
N VAL A 421 28.88 20.42 15.21
CA VAL A 421 28.85 21.88 15.15
C VAL A 421 27.39 22.35 15.10
N LEU A 422 27.04 23.33 15.94
CA LEU A 422 25.71 23.91 15.96
C LEU A 422 25.58 24.96 14.85
N LYS A 423 24.53 24.85 14.04
CA LYS A 423 24.22 25.76 12.93
C LYS A 423 22.74 26.16 12.96
N GLU A 424 22.44 27.26 12.29
CA GLU A 424 21.07 27.74 12.09
C GLU A 424 20.84 28.20 10.65
N ILE A 425 19.61 28.03 10.17
CA ILE A 425 19.16 28.47 8.85
C ILE A 425 17.84 29.24 9.04
N PRO A 426 17.77 30.53 8.66
CA PRO A 426 16.51 31.28 8.61
C PRO A 426 15.51 30.56 7.71
N MET A 427 14.22 30.63 8.02
CA MET A 427 13.19 29.94 7.25
C MET A 427 11.93 30.79 7.10
N GLY A 428 11.29 30.67 5.94
CA GLY A 428 9.91 31.07 5.72
C GLY A 428 8.98 29.87 5.70
N PHE A 429 9.55 28.66 5.54
CA PHE A 429 8.80 27.42 5.47
C PHE A 429 9.66 26.25 5.97
N CYS A 430 9.08 25.38 6.79
CA CYS A 430 9.70 24.14 7.23
C CYS A 430 8.80 22.93 6.96
N LEU A 431 9.28 21.94 6.21
CA LEU A 431 8.62 20.64 6.07
C LEU A 431 9.24 19.63 7.02
N TRP A 432 8.42 18.96 7.82
CA TRP A 432 8.83 17.84 8.67
C TRP A 432 8.19 16.53 8.21
N SER A 433 9.02 15.55 7.82
CA SER A 433 8.56 14.35 7.09
C SER A 433 8.69 13.02 7.85
N THR A 434 8.90 13.03 9.17
CA THR A 434 9.08 11.80 9.99
C THR A 434 7.82 11.40 10.77
N GLY A 435 7.61 10.09 11.05
CA GLY A 435 6.33 9.60 11.61
C GLY A 435 6.37 8.45 12.62
N VAL A 436 5.40 8.43 13.56
CA VAL A 436 5.01 7.42 14.58
C VAL A 436 3.52 7.58 14.87
N ALA A 437 2.78 6.50 15.19
CA ALA A 437 1.35 6.55 15.54
C ALA A 437 1.09 6.70 17.06
N GLU A 438 0.24 7.64 17.49
CA GLU A 438 -0.08 7.86 18.93
C GLU A 438 -0.97 6.78 19.56
N ILE A 439 -2.04 6.34 18.87
CA ILE A 439 -2.93 5.27 19.36
C ILE A 439 -2.16 3.97 19.62
N CYS A 440 -1.15 3.67 18.79
CA CYS A 440 -0.31 2.49 18.96
C CYS A 440 0.44 2.49 20.30
N LYS A 441 0.87 3.66 20.80
CA LYS A 441 1.51 3.78 22.11
C LYS A 441 0.53 3.42 23.23
N LYS A 442 -0.71 3.91 23.15
CA LYS A 442 -1.76 3.60 24.14
C LYS A 442 -2.10 2.11 24.15
N LEU A 443 -2.29 1.51 22.97
CA LEU A 443 -2.63 0.09 22.87
C LEU A 443 -1.47 -0.81 23.30
N SER A 444 -0.23 -0.47 22.92
CA SER A 444 0.96 -1.20 23.36
C SER A 444 1.09 -1.19 24.89
N ALA A 445 0.79 -0.07 25.56
CA ALA A 445 0.87 0.03 27.01
C ALA A 445 -0.15 -0.85 27.76
N LYS A 446 -1.21 -1.34 27.09
CA LYS A 446 -2.21 -2.26 27.66
C LYS A 446 -1.85 -3.74 27.49
N LEU A 447 -0.78 -4.06 26.76
CA LEU A 447 -0.43 -5.43 26.38
C LEU A 447 0.97 -5.76 26.91
N ASP A 448 1.08 -6.77 27.77
CA ASP A 448 2.32 -7.12 28.47
C ASP A 448 3.44 -7.61 27.53
N SER A 449 3.10 -8.06 26.32
CA SER A 449 4.02 -8.68 25.35
C SER A 449 4.49 -7.74 24.24
N GLN A 450 4.27 -6.42 24.37
CA GLN A 450 4.66 -5.43 23.37
C GLN A 450 5.96 -4.71 23.80
N ASN A 451 7.06 -4.98 23.10
CA ASN A 451 8.37 -4.40 23.41
C ASN A 451 8.69 -3.15 22.57
N ASN A 452 8.04 -3.00 21.41
CA ASN A 452 8.30 -1.90 20.49
C ASN A 452 7.51 -0.62 20.84
N LYS A 453 8.21 0.48 21.09
CA LYS A 453 7.61 1.78 21.44
C LYS A 453 7.05 2.58 20.25
N HIS A 454 7.31 2.13 19.02
CA HIS A 454 7.03 2.89 17.79
C HIS A 454 5.92 2.27 16.92
N ALA A 455 5.70 0.97 17.02
CA ALA A 455 4.71 0.23 16.24
C ALA A 455 4.20 -0.98 17.02
N LEU A 456 2.97 -1.41 16.72
CA LEU A 456 2.40 -2.62 17.29
C LEU A 456 3.10 -3.86 16.73
N GLU A 457 3.58 -4.72 17.62
CA GLU A 457 4.22 -5.98 17.26
C GLU A 457 3.16 -7.03 16.90
N THR A 458 3.36 -7.64 15.74
CA THR A 458 2.51 -8.70 15.21
C THR A 458 3.30 -9.97 14.98
N ASP A 459 2.64 -11.11 15.03
CA ASP A 459 3.25 -12.36 14.59
C ASP A 459 3.31 -12.48 13.06
N SER A 460 3.80 -13.62 12.56
CA SER A 460 3.92 -13.87 11.13
C SER A 460 2.56 -14.02 10.41
N HIS A 461 1.46 -14.11 11.14
CA HIS A 461 0.09 -14.08 10.61
C HIS A 461 -0.56 -12.69 10.73
N LEU A 462 0.22 -11.67 11.12
CA LEU A 462 -0.21 -10.27 11.32
C LEU A 462 -1.17 -10.09 12.51
N ARG A 463 -1.22 -11.04 13.44
CA ARG A 463 -2.01 -10.95 14.68
C ARG A 463 -1.29 -10.10 15.70
N LEU A 464 -2.02 -9.26 16.40
CA LEU A 464 -1.47 -8.42 17.45
C LEU A 464 -1.01 -9.28 18.64
N ILE A 465 0.27 -9.19 18.99
CA ILE A 465 0.84 -9.98 20.09
C ILE A 465 0.32 -9.45 21.43
N GLY A 466 -0.13 -10.36 22.29
CA GLY A 466 -0.74 -10.04 23.59
C GLY A 466 -2.26 -9.86 23.55
N ALA A 467 -2.87 -9.70 22.36
CA ALA A 467 -4.32 -9.72 22.21
C ALA A 467 -4.87 -11.16 22.15
N PRO A 468 -6.18 -11.38 22.40
CA PRO A 468 -6.80 -12.69 22.23
C PRO A 468 -6.53 -13.29 20.85
N LEU A 469 -6.17 -14.58 20.83
CA LEU A 469 -5.65 -15.25 19.64
C LEU A 469 -6.66 -15.21 18.48
N GLY A 470 -6.24 -14.61 17.37
CA GLY A 470 -7.03 -14.54 16.14
C GLY A 470 -8.08 -13.44 16.11
N ASP A 471 -8.24 -12.64 17.16
CA ASP A 471 -9.28 -11.59 17.18
C ASP A 471 -8.79 -10.23 16.69
N VAL A 472 -7.51 -9.91 16.91
CA VAL A 472 -6.95 -8.59 16.56
C VAL A 472 -5.76 -8.73 15.63
N TYR A 473 -5.76 -7.93 14.57
CA TYR A 473 -4.70 -7.83 13.58
C TYR A 473 -4.22 -6.38 13.45
N ALA A 474 -2.96 -6.19 13.05
CA ALA A 474 -2.45 -4.86 12.71
C ALA A 474 -1.67 -4.90 11.38
N ILE A 475 -1.89 -3.90 10.53
CA ILE A 475 -1.30 -3.84 9.18
C ILE A 475 -0.85 -2.42 8.81
N GLY A 476 0.13 -2.31 7.91
CA GLY A 476 0.68 -1.03 7.50
C GLY A 476 1.55 -0.38 8.57
N ASP A 477 1.67 0.94 8.52
CA ASP A 477 2.70 1.70 9.24
C ASP A 477 2.53 1.72 10.76
N CYS A 478 1.35 1.35 11.27
CA CYS A 478 1.12 1.15 12.70
C CYS A 478 1.68 -0.16 13.24
N SER A 479 2.22 -1.04 12.40
CA SER A 479 2.62 -2.40 12.77
C SER A 479 4.02 -2.78 12.31
N THR A 480 4.63 -3.71 13.04
CA THR A 480 5.82 -4.46 12.63
C THR A 480 5.62 -5.94 12.89
N VAL A 481 6.23 -6.80 12.07
CA VAL A 481 6.25 -8.24 12.31
C VAL A 481 7.42 -8.53 13.24
N GLN A 482 7.17 -9.24 14.34
CA GLN A 482 8.21 -9.66 15.26
C GLN A 482 9.09 -10.70 14.57
N ASN A 483 10.41 -10.49 14.67
CA ASN A 483 11.43 -11.30 14.01
C ASN A 483 12.14 -12.26 14.98
N ASN A 484 11.57 -12.52 16.15
CA ASN A 484 12.24 -13.23 17.24
C ASN A 484 12.18 -14.75 17.06
N VAL A 485 12.94 -15.27 16.09
CA VAL A 485 13.01 -16.70 15.78
C VAL A 485 13.66 -17.46 16.94
N ALA A 486 14.62 -16.85 17.62
CA ALA A 486 15.39 -17.43 18.71
C ALA A 486 14.53 -17.71 19.95
N ASP A 487 13.61 -16.83 20.34
CA ASP A 487 12.72 -17.12 21.49
C ASP A 487 11.79 -18.32 21.23
N HIS A 488 11.55 -18.64 19.96
CA HIS A 488 10.81 -19.83 19.57
C HIS A 488 11.68 -21.09 19.45
N ILE A 489 13.01 -21.01 19.64
CA ILE A 489 13.93 -22.15 19.53
C ILE A 489 13.52 -23.28 20.47
N VAL A 490 13.16 -22.97 21.71
CA VAL A 490 12.78 -23.96 22.71
C VAL A 490 11.49 -24.67 22.29
N SER A 491 10.54 -23.95 21.68
CA SER A 491 9.32 -24.56 21.13
C SER A 491 9.63 -25.50 19.96
N PHE A 492 10.50 -25.08 19.04
CA PHE A 492 10.92 -25.93 17.93
C PHE A 492 11.67 -27.17 18.41
N LEU A 493 12.61 -27.00 19.33
CA LEU A 493 13.40 -28.09 19.87
C LEU A 493 12.58 -29.02 20.74
N ARG A 494 11.65 -28.52 21.56
CA ARG A 494 10.69 -29.36 22.29
C ARG A 494 9.87 -30.23 21.36
N THR A 495 9.39 -29.68 20.25
CA THR A 495 8.63 -30.44 19.25
C THR A 495 9.48 -31.59 18.68
N ILE A 496 10.73 -31.30 18.31
CA ILE A 496 11.66 -32.30 17.73
C ILE A 496 12.12 -33.32 18.78
N ALA A 497 12.38 -32.87 20.00
CA ALA A 497 12.82 -33.69 21.11
C ALA A 497 11.70 -34.65 21.54
N TRP A 498 10.45 -34.16 21.58
CA TRP A 498 9.25 -34.98 21.78
C TRP A 498 9.09 -36.06 20.70
N GLU A 499 9.19 -35.69 19.41
CA GLU A 499 9.15 -36.64 18.28
C GLU A 499 10.21 -37.75 18.41
N LYS A 500 11.33 -37.47 19.09
CA LYS A 500 12.45 -38.40 19.28
C LYS A 500 12.53 -39.03 20.68
N GLY A 501 11.61 -38.70 21.59
CA GLY A 501 11.67 -39.15 22.99
C GLY A 501 12.94 -38.69 23.74
N LYS A 502 13.53 -37.55 23.36
CA LYS A 502 14.74 -36.99 23.96
C LYS A 502 14.43 -35.72 24.75
N ASP A 503 15.35 -35.35 25.62
CA ASP A 503 15.36 -34.05 26.30
C ASP A 503 15.81 -32.95 25.32
N PRO A 504 15.10 -31.79 25.22
CA PRO A 504 15.49 -30.67 24.38
C PRO A 504 16.93 -30.20 24.57
N GLU A 505 17.46 -30.26 25.80
CA GLU A 505 18.80 -29.79 26.14
C GLU A 505 19.91 -30.78 25.74
N LYS A 506 19.56 -32.05 25.51
CA LYS A 506 20.49 -33.13 25.12
C LYS A 506 20.38 -33.48 23.63
N LEU A 507 19.78 -32.59 22.84
CA LEU A 507 19.47 -32.81 21.44
C LEU A 507 20.67 -32.39 20.57
N HIS A 508 21.23 -33.36 19.86
CA HIS A 508 22.22 -33.12 18.80
C HIS A 508 21.53 -33.23 17.44
N LEU A 509 21.62 -32.20 16.61
CA LEU A 509 20.98 -32.13 15.30
C LEU A 509 22.00 -32.38 14.18
N THR A 510 21.78 -33.44 13.40
CA THR A 510 22.56 -33.66 12.17
C THR A 510 22.23 -32.63 11.10
N PHE A 511 23.08 -32.46 10.09
CA PHE A 511 22.81 -31.54 8.97
C PHE A 511 21.45 -31.78 8.27
N ARG A 512 21.04 -33.04 8.13
CA ARG A 512 19.73 -33.39 7.54
C ARG A 512 18.59 -32.85 8.40
N GLU A 513 18.70 -33.00 9.71
CA GLU A 513 17.67 -32.56 10.65
C GLU A 513 17.67 -31.04 10.78
N TRP A 514 18.85 -30.40 10.75
CA TRP A 514 18.97 -28.95 10.64
C TRP A 514 18.24 -28.42 9.41
N ARG A 515 18.34 -29.10 8.26
CA ARG A 515 17.58 -28.71 7.06
C ARG A 515 16.07 -28.74 7.29
N ASP A 516 15.57 -29.73 8.03
CA ASP A 516 14.15 -29.84 8.36
C ASP A 516 13.71 -28.76 9.37
N VAL A 517 14.55 -28.46 10.38
CA VAL A 517 14.35 -27.33 11.29
C VAL A 517 14.28 -26.03 10.50
N ALA A 518 15.27 -25.77 9.64
CA ALA A 518 15.33 -24.56 8.83
C ALA A 518 14.11 -24.44 7.89
N ASN A 519 13.58 -25.55 7.36
CA ASN A 519 12.35 -25.53 6.57
C ASN A 519 11.12 -25.16 7.42
N ARG A 520 11.01 -25.67 8.64
CA ARG A 520 9.94 -25.28 9.58
C ARG A 520 10.06 -23.81 9.98
N VAL A 521 11.27 -23.34 10.27
CA VAL A 521 11.55 -21.93 10.56
C VAL A 521 11.18 -21.04 9.37
N LYS A 522 11.54 -21.41 8.13
CA LYS A 522 11.13 -20.67 6.92
C LYS A 522 9.61 -20.60 6.74
N LYS A 523 8.90 -21.67 7.11
CA LYS A 523 7.43 -21.73 7.00
C LYS A 523 6.76 -20.81 8.04
N ARG A 524 7.25 -20.85 9.29
CA ARG A 524 6.70 -20.07 10.41
C ARG A 524 7.16 -18.60 10.41
N PHE A 525 8.40 -18.35 10.01
CA PHE A 525 9.06 -17.04 9.94
C PHE A 525 9.63 -16.79 8.53
N PRO A 526 8.78 -16.46 7.53
CA PRO A 526 9.23 -16.26 6.15
C PRO A 526 10.33 -15.21 6.00
N GLN A 527 10.44 -14.23 6.91
CA GLN A 527 11.47 -13.19 6.89
C GLN A 527 12.89 -13.75 7.08
N ALA A 528 13.05 -14.84 7.86
CA ALA A 528 14.32 -15.53 8.05
C ALA A 528 14.80 -16.29 6.80
N SER A 529 13.98 -16.40 5.75
CA SER A 529 14.29 -17.23 4.58
C SER A 529 15.58 -16.86 3.87
N ASN A 530 15.90 -15.56 3.79
CA ASN A 530 17.12 -15.10 3.12
C ASN A 530 18.38 -15.48 3.90
N HIS A 531 18.33 -15.37 5.23
CA HIS A 531 19.43 -15.78 6.10
C HIS A 531 19.62 -17.30 6.08
N LEU A 532 18.55 -18.07 5.96
CA LEU A 532 18.57 -19.54 5.90
C LEU A 532 18.81 -20.11 4.48
N ARG A 533 19.37 -19.34 3.52
CA ARG A 533 19.57 -19.81 2.14
C ARG A 533 20.78 -20.74 1.98
N ARG A 534 21.88 -20.46 2.69
CA ARG A 534 23.14 -21.24 2.67
C ARG A 534 23.28 -22.05 3.94
N LEU A 535 22.39 -23.04 4.10
CA LEU A 535 22.34 -23.89 5.30
C LEU A 535 23.63 -24.67 5.51
N ASP A 536 24.31 -25.03 4.41
CA ASP A 536 25.64 -25.64 4.38
C ASP A 536 26.66 -24.81 5.16
N ARG A 537 26.84 -23.55 4.75
CA ARG A 537 27.82 -22.63 5.36
C ARG A 537 27.45 -22.26 6.79
N LEU A 538 26.16 -22.10 7.06
CA LEU A 538 25.69 -21.82 8.42
C LEU A 538 25.89 -23.01 9.35
N PHE A 539 25.76 -24.24 8.86
CA PHE A 539 26.03 -25.41 9.70
C PHE A 539 27.53 -25.48 10.05
N GLU A 540 28.40 -25.39 9.04
CA GLU A 540 29.86 -25.41 9.23
C GLU A 540 30.38 -24.26 10.11
N GLN A 541 29.75 -23.08 10.04
CA GLN A 541 30.17 -21.91 10.81
C GLN A 541 29.89 -22.04 12.32
N TYR A 542 28.84 -22.77 12.70
CA TYR A 542 28.38 -22.84 14.09
C TYR A 542 28.60 -24.20 14.75
N ASP A 543 28.94 -25.25 13.99
CA ASP A 543 29.52 -26.51 14.48
C ASP A 543 30.98 -26.25 14.88
N LYS A 544 31.16 -25.67 16.08
CA LYS A 544 32.46 -25.17 16.57
C LYS A 544 33.37 -26.32 17.00
N ASP A 545 32.79 -27.41 17.47
CA ASP A 545 33.50 -28.60 17.92
C ASP A 545 33.78 -29.60 16.77
N HIS A 546 33.27 -29.32 15.57
CA HIS A 546 33.37 -30.17 14.37
C HIS A 546 32.84 -31.59 14.62
N SER A 547 31.83 -31.71 15.48
CA SER A 547 31.17 -32.97 15.80
C SER A 547 30.31 -33.50 14.66
N GLY A 548 29.97 -32.67 13.67
CA GLY A 548 29.01 -32.98 12.60
C GLY A 548 27.56 -32.89 13.07
N THR A 549 27.32 -32.29 14.24
CA THR A 549 26.00 -32.03 14.81
C THR A 549 25.95 -30.64 15.44
N LEU A 550 24.75 -30.02 15.48
CA LEU A 550 24.54 -28.80 16.26
C LEU A 550 23.89 -29.15 17.60
N GLU A 551 24.53 -28.77 18.69
CA GLU A 551 23.94 -28.84 20.03
C GLU A 551 23.03 -27.63 20.33
N PHE A 552 22.30 -27.69 21.45
CA PHE A 552 21.35 -26.63 21.84
C PHE A 552 21.99 -25.24 21.87
N GLY A 553 23.19 -25.14 22.47
CA GLY A 553 23.92 -23.87 22.60
C GLY A 553 24.28 -23.26 21.24
N GLU A 554 24.84 -24.07 20.34
CA GLU A 554 25.23 -23.64 18.99
C GLU A 554 24.02 -23.24 18.14
N LEU A 555 22.93 -24.00 18.22
CA LEU A 555 21.70 -23.67 17.51
C LEU A 555 21.07 -22.37 18.04
N SER A 556 21.09 -22.18 19.35
CA SER A 556 20.62 -20.95 20.00
C SER A 556 21.43 -19.74 19.54
N GLU A 557 22.77 -19.85 19.54
CA GLU A 557 23.65 -18.80 19.04
C GLU A 557 23.40 -18.50 17.55
N LEU A 558 23.20 -19.53 16.73
CA LEU A 558 22.86 -19.39 15.31
C LEU A 558 21.56 -18.61 15.12
N LEU A 559 20.47 -19.02 15.80
CA LEU A 559 19.18 -18.34 15.65
C LEU A 559 19.21 -16.92 16.23
N HIS A 560 19.89 -16.68 17.34
CA HIS A 560 20.09 -15.33 17.86
C HIS A 560 20.87 -14.44 16.88
N GLN A 561 21.88 -14.98 16.19
CA GLN A 561 22.58 -14.23 15.14
C GLN A 561 21.71 -13.95 13.91
N ILE A 562 20.76 -14.84 13.58
CA ILE A 562 19.75 -14.57 12.54
C ILE A 562 18.85 -13.43 12.98
N ASP A 563 18.33 -13.48 14.20
CA ASP A 563 17.44 -12.44 14.75
C ASP A 563 18.11 -11.06 14.78
N ASN A 564 19.38 -11.00 15.20
CA ASN A 564 20.16 -9.76 15.20
C ASN A 564 20.39 -9.20 13.79
N LYS A 565 20.32 -10.04 12.75
CA LYS A 565 20.46 -9.64 11.34
C LYS A 565 19.10 -9.37 10.67
N LEU A 566 17.99 -9.77 11.29
CA LEU A 566 16.65 -9.58 10.75
C LEU A 566 16.20 -8.14 10.95
N THR A 567 16.11 -7.41 9.83
CA THR A 567 15.57 -6.05 9.83
C THR A 567 14.04 -6.07 9.84
N SER A 568 13.42 -5.10 10.53
CA SER A 568 11.99 -4.87 10.45
C SER A 568 11.59 -4.49 9.02
N LEU A 569 10.41 -4.92 8.59
CA LEU A 569 9.89 -4.57 7.27
C LEU A 569 9.72 -3.04 7.11
N PRO A 570 10.00 -2.47 5.93
CA PRO A 570 9.97 -1.02 5.73
C PRO A 570 8.53 -0.47 5.77
N ALA A 571 8.34 0.69 6.40
CA ALA A 571 7.07 1.42 6.45
C ALA A 571 6.73 2.05 5.10
N THR A 572 6.06 1.28 4.24
CA THR A 572 5.77 1.65 2.84
C THR A 572 4.35 1.29 2.47
N ALA A 573 3.76 2.07 1.55
CA ALA A 573 2.49 1.77 0.91
C ALA A 573 2.47 0.36 0.29
N GLN A 574 3.57 -0.05 -0.32
CA GLN A 574 3.71 -1.39 -0.91
C GLN A 574 3.57 -2.51 0.14
N ARG A 575 4.24 -2.37 1.29
CA ARG A 575 4.09 -3.33 2.40
C ARG A 575 2.66 -3.35 2.90
N ALA A 576 2.08 -2.17 3.16
CA ALA A 576 0.70 -2.06 3.64
C ALA A 576 -0.29 -2.71 2.67
N ASN A 577 -0.17 -2.46 1.36
CA ASN A 577 -1.01 -3.07 0.33
C ASN A 577 -0.89 -4.60 0.34
N GLN A 578 0.33 -5.15 0.37
CA GLN A 578 0.54 -6.60 0.44
C GLN A 578 -0.02 -7.23 1.72
N GLN A 579 0.13 -6.56 2.87
CA GLN A 579 -0.45 -7.01 4.15
C GLN A 579 -1.97 -7.02 4.08
N GLY A 580 -2.58 -5.95 3.53
CA GLY A 580 -4.02 -5.87 3.34
C GLY A 580 -4.56 -6.94 2.39
N GLU A 581 -3.92 -7.15 1.24
CA GLU A 581 -4.29 -8.22 0.31
C GLU A 581 -4.19 -9.61 0.95
N TYR A 582 -3.10 -9.86 1.67
CA TYR A 582 -2.88 -11.09 2.40
C TYR A 582 -3.98 -11.33 3.43
N LEU A 583 -4.26 -10.32 4.26
CA LEU A 583 -5.22 -10.43 5.36
C LEU A 583 -6.65 -10.56 4.86
N GLY A 584 -7.05 -9.83 3.82
CA GLY A 584 -8.38 -9.97 3.22
C GLY A 584 -8.61 -11.37 2.65
N ARG A 585 -7.64 -11.93 1.91
CA ARG A 585 -7.71 -13.32 1.42
C ARG A 585 -7.76 -14.34 2.56
N LYS A 586 -7.01 -14.10 3.64
CA LYS A 586 -7.01 -14.95 4.83
C LYS A 586 -8.38 -14.94 5.51
N LEU A 587 -8.93 -13.75 5.76
CA LEU A 587 -10.23 -13.59 6.42
C LEU A 587 -11.37 -14.23 5.63
N THR A 588 -11.39 -14.11 4.30
CA THR A 588 -12.36 -14.82 3.45
C THR A 588 -12.25 -16.34 3.58
N LYS A 589 -11.03 -16.88 3.65
CA LYS A 589 -10.84 -18.32 3.88
C LYS A 589 -11.26 -18.76 5.28
N ILE A 590 -11.03 -17.93 6.29
CA ILE A 590 -11.50 -18.17 7.66
C ILE A 590 -13.03 -18.21 7.67
N ALA A 591 -13.71 -17.23 7.04
CA ALA A 591 -15.16 -17.20 6.94
C ALA A 591 -15.73 -18.46 6.28
N ALA A 592 -15.10 -18.93 5.21
CA ALA A 592 -15.50 -20.18 4.54
C ALA A 592 -15.28 -21.44 5.39
N ALA A 593 -14.29 -21.46 6.29
CA ALA A 593 -13.98 -22.60 7.14
C ALA A 593 -14.84 -22.66 8.42
N LEU A 594 -15.30 -21.51 8.93
CA LEU A 594 -16.04 -21.39 10.19
C LEU A 594 -17.27 -22.32 10.31
N PRO A 595 -18.16 -22.45 9.30
CA PRO A 595 -19.32 -23.34 9.41
C PRO A 595 -18.93 -24.80 9.61
N GLY A 596 -17.92 -25.29 8.88
CA GLY A 596 -17.44 -26.66 8.99
C GLY A 596 -16.74 -26.93 10.33
N MET A 597 -16.03 -25.95 10.88
CA MET A 597 -15.39 -26.09 12.20
C MET A 597 -16.39 -26.08 13.34
N ARG A 598 -17.39 -25.19 13.29
CA ARG A 598 -18.49 -25.18 14.26
C ARG A 598 -19.28 -26.49 14.24
N ALA A 599 -19.52 -27.05 13.06
CA ALA A 599 -20.20 -28.35 12.92
C ALA A 599 -19.40 -29.53 13.50
N ASN A 600 -18.06 -29.41 13.54
CA ASN A 600 -17.16 -30.43 14.08
C ASN A 600 -16.70 -30.15 15.51
N GLU A 601 -17.29 -29.15 16.19
CA GLU A 601 -16.93 -28.73 17.55
C GLU A 601 -15.42 -28.45 17.73
N ILE A 602 -14.75 -27.99 16.66
CA ILE A 602 -13.34 -27.59 16.72
C ILE A 602 -13.31 -26.13 17.18
N ASP A 603 -13.15 -25.93 18.49
CA ASP A 603 -13.06 -24.62 19.16
C ASP A 603 -11.66 -24.34 19.76
N HIS A 604 -10.75 -25.31 19.66
CA HIS A 604 -9.40 -25.22 20.21
C HIS A 604 -8.33 -25.22 19.09
N GLY A 605 -7.40 -24.27 19.14
CA GLY A 605 -6.21 -24.24 18.27
C GLY A 605 -6.00 -22.94 17.50
N ASP A 606 -4.90 -22.89 16.76
CA ASP A 606 -4.55 -21.74 15.91
C ASP A 606 -5.26 -21.81 14.55
N LEU A 607 -6.43 -21.16 14.46
CA LEU A 607 -7.25 -21.12 13.25
C LEU A 607 -6.53 -20.48 12.06
N ASP A 608 -5.82 -19.38 12.30
CA ASP A 608 -5.10 -18.65 11.26
C ASP A 608 -4.00 -19.50 10.62
N GLU A 609 -3.26 -20.26 11.43
CA GLU A 609 -2.20 -21.16 10.96
C GLU A 609 -2.76 -22.39 10.22
N ALA A 610 -3.92 -22.90 10.66
CA ALA A 610 -4.58 -24.02 10.01
C ALA A 610 -5.14 -23.65 8.61
N VAL A 611 -5.68 -22.44 8.45
CA VAL A 611 -6.42 -22.03 7.25
C VAL A 611 -5.52 -21.33 6.22
N TYR A 612 -4.44 -20.68 6.65
CA TYR A 612 -3.63 -19.88 5.76
C TYR A 612 -2.14 -19.91 6.11
N LYS A 613 -1.28 -19.58 5.15
CA LYS A 613 0.17 -19.53 5.36
C LYS A 613 0.58 -18.20 6.02
N ALA A 614 1.75 -18.16 6.65
CA ALA A 614 2.35 -16.93 7.16
C ALA A 614 2.58 -15.86 6.07
N PHE A 615 2.54 -14.59 6.48
CA PHE A 615 2.80 -13.45 5.62
C PHE A 615 4.26 -13.43 5.15
N LYS A 616 4.44 -13.23 3.84
CA LYS A 616 5.74 -13.08 3.21
C LYS A 616 5.76 -11.80 2.39
N TYR A 617 6.59 -10.86 2.81
CA TYR A 617 6.80 -9.62 2.07
C TYR A 617 7.62 -9.88 0.81
N LYS A 618 7.19 -9.29 -0.31
CA LYS A 618 7.94 -9.28 -1.56
C LYS A 618 8.30 -7.84 -1.90
N HIS A 619 9.56 -7.47 -1.77
CA HIS A 619 10.04 -6.18 -2.24
C HIS A 619 9.94 -6.09 -3.77
N LEU A 620 9.38 -5.01 -4.31
CA LEU A 620 9.12 -4.84 -5.75
C LEU A 620 10.04 -3.77 -6.36
N GLY A 621 10.91 -3.19 -5.54
CA GLY A 621 11.73 -2.04 -5.87
C GLY A 621 11.24 -0.76 -5.19
N SER A 622 12.01 0.30 -5.35
CA SER A 622 11.75 1.63 -4.82
C SER A 622 11.92 2.67 -5.92
N LEU A 623 11.09 3.71 -5.90
CA LEU A 623 11.08 4.78 -6.90
C LEU A 623 11.06 6.14 -6.21
N ALA A 624 11.87 7.10 -6.68
CA ALA A 624 11.80 8.49 -6.23
C ALA A 624 11.98 9.46 -7.38
N TYR A 625 11.16 10.51 -7.40
CA TYR A 625 11.31 11.68 -8.27
C TYR A 625 12.41 12.63 -7.78
N ILE A 626 13.21 13.15 -8.70
CA ILE A 626 14.38 14.02 -8.40
C ILE A 626 14.58 15.10 -9.48
N SER A 627 13.61 16.01 -9.63
CA SER A 627 13.72 17.23 -10.47
C SER A 627 13.89 16.91 -11.97
N ASN A 628 12.77 16.69 -12.65
CA ASN A 628 12.65 16.23 -14.04
C ASN A 628 13.41 14.92 -14.36
N ALA A 629 13.71 14.16 -13.32
CA ALA A 629 14.44 12.90 -13.34
C ALA A 629 13.82 11.94 -12.32
N ALA A 630 14.20 10.66 -12.39
CA ALA A 630 13.77 9.68 -11.40
C ALA A 630 14.85 8.61 -11.17
N VAL A 631 14.84 8.03 -9.97
CA VAL A 631 15.65 6.87 -9.59
C VAL A 631 14.76 5.66 -9.33
N PHE A 632 15.27 4.50 -9.71
CA PHE A 632 14.63 3.19 -9.57
C PHE A 632 15.64 2.21 -9.01
N ASP A 633 15.28 1.58 -7.90
CA ASP A 633 16.00 0.45 -7.32
C ASP A 633 15.14 -0.80 -7.46
N PHE A 634 15.61 -1.81 -8.18
CA PHE A 634 14.92 -3.09 -8.38
C PHE A 634 15.69 -4.27 -7.78
N GLY A 635 16.09 -4.18 -6.51
CA GLY A 635 16.60 -5.34 -5.77
C GLY A 635 17.84 -5.98 -6.41
N GLY A 636 18.79 -5.12 -6.81
CA GLY A 636 20.05 -5.50 -7.45
C GLY A 636 20.25 -4.96 -8.87
N MET A 637 19.24 -4.30 -9.46
CA MET A 637 19.37 -3.52 -10.69
C MET A 637 18.95 -2.07 -10.41
N ASN A 638 19.84 -1.14 -10.71
CA ASN A 638 19.60 0.29 -10.47
C ASN A 638 19.44 1.00 -11.81
N PHE A 639 18.40 1.83 -11.92
CA PHE A 639 18.16 2.65 -13.09
C PHE A 639 17.91 4.09 -12.64
N SER A 640 18.67 5.02 -13.19
CA SER A 640 18.50 6.46 -12.96
C SER A 640 18.53 7.17 -14.29
N GLY A 641 17.70 8.17 -14.48
CA GLY A 641 17.72 8.94 -15.71
C GLY A 641 16.95 10.25 -15.61
N GLY A 642 17.09 11.07 -16.65
CA GLY A 642 16.35 12.32 -16.81
C GLY A 642 14.88 12.08 -17.20
N VAL A 643 14.40 12.87 -18.14
CA VAL A 643 12.98 12.95 -18.54
C VAL A 643 12.34 11.59 -18.86
N LEU A 644 13.06 10.68 -19.54
CA LEU A 644 12.53 9.35 -19.86
C LEU A 644 12.23 8.51 -18.59
N ALA A 645 13.12 8.58 -17.60
CA ALA A 645 12.93 7.90 -16.33
C ALA A 645 11.76 8.52 -15.54
N MET A 646 11.59 9.84 -15.63
CA MET A 646 10.42 10.53 -15.06
C MET A 646 9.10 10.05 -15.69
N TYR A 647 9.03 9.87 -17.01
CA TYR A 647 7.83 9.32 -17.65
C TYR A 647 7.57 7.85 -17.28
N LEU A 648 8.62 7.05 -17.10
CA LEU A 648 8.50 5.69 -16.58
C LEU A 648 7.94 5.71 -15.15
N TRP A 649 8.41 6.63 -14.31
CA TRP A 649 7.93 6.82 -12.93
C TRP A 649 6.44 7.18 -12.94
N ARG A 650 6.01 8.12 -13.80
CA ARG A 650 4.59 8.49 -13.98
C ARG A 650 3.76 7.28 -14.41
N SER A 651 4.29 6.45 -15.31
CA SER A 651 3.59 5.26 -15.82
C SER A 651 3.36 4.21 -14.74
N VAL A 652 4.34 3.98 -13.85
CA VAL A 652 4.20 3.05 -12.71
C VAL A 652 3.11 3.54 -11.76
N TYR A 653 3.15 4.82 -11.35
CA TYR A 653 2.14 5.35 -10.42
C TYR A 653 0.75 5.50 -11.06
N PHE A 654 0.68 5.74 -12.36
CA PHE A 654 -0.58 5.68 -13.11
C PHE A 654 -1.19 4.26 -13.05
N ALA A 655 -0.38 3.22 -13.23
CA ALA A 655 -0.83 1.84 -13.13
C ALA A 655 -1.28 1.45 -11.71
N GLU A 656 -0.54 1.87 -10.68
CA GLU A 656 -0.84 1.59 -9.26
C GLU A 656 -2.03 2.38 -8.69
N SER A 657 -2.53 3.38 -9.40
CA SER A 657 -3.68 4.17 -8.98
C SER A 657 -4.93 3.30 -8.73
N VAL A 658 -5.72 3.66 -7.71
CA VAL A 658 -6.74 2.79 -7.12
C VAL A 658 -7.99 2.58 -7.97
N SER A 659 -8.35 3.53 -8.82
CA SER A 659 -9.56 3.50 -9.67
C SER A 659 -9.32 4.06 -11.07
N LEU A 660 -10.20 3.74 -12.02
CA LEU A 660 -10.17 4.35 -13.35
C LEU A 660 -10.38 5.88 -13.28
N ARG A 661 -11.24 6.32 -12.36
CA ARG A 661 -11.50 7.74 -12.11
C ARG A 661 -10.22 8.49 -11.76
N THR A 662 -9.43 7.99 -10.80
CA THR A 662 -8.16 8.63 -10.41
C THR A 662 -7.15 8.63 -11.55
N ARG A 663 -7.06 7.55 -12.33
CA ARG A 663 -6.21 7.52 -13.54
C ARG A 663 -6.58 8.60 -14.55
N CYS A 664 -7.86 8.73 -14.89
CA CYS A 664 -8.32 9.76 -15.82
C CYS A 664 -7.98 11.17 -15.30
N MET A 665 -8.19 11.44 -14.02
CA MET A 665 -7.86 12.75 -13.44
C MET A 665 -6.35 13.03 -13.42
N LEU A 666 -5.51 12.04 -13.10
CA LEU A 666 -4.05 12.17 -13.17
C LEU A 666 -3.59 12.51 -14.59
N ALA A 667 -4.12 11.81 -15.61
CA ALA A 667 -3.82 12.11 -17.01
C ALA A 667 -4.24 13.54 -17.40
N MET A 668 -5.42 13.98 -16.97
CA MET A 668 -5.89 15.35 -17.20
C MET A 668 -5.02 16.39 -16.51
N ASP A 669 -4.54 16.13 -15.29
CA ASP A 669 -3.66 17.05 -14.56
C ASP A 669 -2.30 17.18 -15.24
N TRP A 670 -1.69 16.07 -15.66
CA TRP A 670 -0.44 16.12 -16.42
C TRP A 670 -0.62 16.82 -17.77
N ALA A 671 -1.75 16.61 -18.45
CA ALA A 671 -2.06 17.31 -19.69
C ALA A 671 -2.24 18.82 -19.46
N LYS A 672 -3.00 19.21 -18.41
CA LYS A 672 -3.17 20.61 -18.01
C LYS A 672 -1.83 21.26 -17.68
N ARG A 673 -1.00 20.60 -16.87
CA ARG A 673 0.35 21.10 -16.57
C ARG A 673 1.18 21.29 -17.84
N ALA A 674 1.16 20.33 -18.75
CA ALA A 674 1.94 20.41 -19.98
C ALA A 674 1.50 21.55 -20.91
N LEU A 675 0.20 21.88 -20.92
CA LEU A 675 -0.37 22.90 -21.78
C LEU A 675 -0.35 24.31 -21.16
N PHE A 676 -0.52 24.41 -19.84
CA PHE A 676 -0.80 25.68 -19.15
C PHE A 676 0.14 25.99 -17.96
N GLY A 677 1.07 25.10 -17.63
CA GLY A 677 1.88 25.22 -16.41
C GLY A 677 1.14 24.79 -15.15
N ARG A 678 1.76 25.02 -13.99
CA ARG A 678 1.15 24.73 -12.68
C ARG A 678 0.16 25.83 -12.28
N ASP A 679 -0.82 25.45 -11.46
CA ASP A 679 -1.77 26.41 -10.88
C ASP A 679 -1.16 27.17 -9.69
N LEU A 680 -1.07 28.50 -9.81
CA LEU A 680 -0.44 29.40 -8.84
C LEU A 680 -1.44 30.06 -7.86
N MET A 681 -2.69 29.59 -7.78
CA MET A 681 -3.69 30.13 -6.84
C MET A 681 -3.55 29.52 -5.43
N SER A 682 -3.71 30.36 -4.39
CA SER A 682 -3.91 29.95 -2.98
C SER A 682 -5.41 29.99 -2.60
N PHE A 683 -5.86 29.08 -1.72
CA PHE A 683 -7.28 28.88 -1.36
C PHE A 683 -7.56 28.70 0.14
#